data_AF-A0A8J2ECL2-F1
#
_entry.id   AF-A0A8J2ECL2-F1
#
_cell.length_a   1.000
_cell.length_b   1.000
_cell.length_c   1.000
_cell.angle_alpha   90.00
_cell.angle_beta   90.00
_cell.angle_gamma   90.00
#
_symmetry.space_group_name_H-M   'P 1'
#
loop_
_entity.id
_entity.type
_entity.pdbx_description
1 polymer ?
#
loop_
_entity_poly.entity_id
_entity_poly.type
_entity_poly.pdbx_seq_one_letter_code
_entity_poly.pdbx_strand_id
1 'polypeptide(L)'
;MPKILSTLLVILVPLLIFAAIYFYPLLEITSPEDENPALDDPNLRTQFTREDAETFDDISIAEVPKLPTKDVPKPVRISKPRDSRTRILFNAFTLKLELPQKDKTLASAYVTNPTEKFNNNFVTEGVPKIGAIATYGINLLSGYFKEGTADYLIVVEDLIKRVNVALEDKTLIAKQHWYDVAVMLTRLLATYKILGTNDKVKNICHERICKITTKFNFSLGVTRRGVELVWVAVPWIVTNHLSNNLSGLQVTPHEFQDLQKFINGVDRVPRGEISDGLHQECSFIYKQVTTYWPLVETGEFYFGVCRAREYDVGLEDVIKGIFNDVLHPNMNFVPLGLFGRAPKVTCDDLAREWPNYTRKAEFKVRIWPISGLGVFKSEKFAFWLRVQRNHIVAYESDYENFEYAAGWIQMRKLYQVAQKDKYKTTLTRKELRDQPGVISYADEKDADFERFKPVEGKFVKAHDATVLKSHIGHFIDKRVLYWWNKYQFEFYGSNTVIDECGVCTDNGLVVSLEVTNKSGRTLRVRTKDENCGDMIFKCKVNGVENLDGIVNVDDNKVAVIDWRQEFEDQGKNSKVTVNGDLNSNMTFYIGNDIYSMFVDGDNHFITTGLLGETILYYSSTMKNVSSSLQPIDVNYNFVLDTETYLYKRTN
;
A
#
# COMPACT_ATOMS: atom_id res chain seq x y z
N MET A 1 34.68 12.46 -50.79
CA MET A 1 34.71 12.57 -49.31
C MET A 1 33.42 12.20 -48.58
N PRO A 2 32.18 12.54 -49.00
CA PRO A 2 30.99 12.27 -48.18
C PRO A 2 30.57 10.79 -48.09
N LYS A 3 30.96 9.94 -49.05
CA LYS A 3 30.67 8.50 -49.02
C LYS A 3 31.51 7.72 -48.01
N ILE A 4 32.73 8.15 -47.70
CA ILE A 4 33.61 7.45 -46.74
C ILE A 4 33.14 7.69 -45.31
N LEU A 5 32.65 8.90 -45.02
CA LEU A 5 32.14 9.26 -43.68
C LEU A 5 30.84 8.50 -43.34
N SER A 6 29.95 8.33 -44.34
CA SER A 6 28.72 7.55 -44.20
C SER A 6 29.00 6.08 -43.88
N THR A 7 29.97 5.46 -44.57
CA THR A 7 30.31 4.06 -44.32
C THR A 7 31.00 3.87 -42.98
N LEU A 8 31.84 4.82 -42.55
CA LEU A 8 32.49 4.76 -41.24
C LEU A 8 31.47 4.84 -40.09
N LEU A 9 30.45 5.69 -40.23
CA LEU A 9 29.40 5.87 -39.21
C LEU A 9 28.51 4.63 -39.06
N VAL A 10 28.18 3.97 -40.17
CA VAL A 10 27.40 2.71 -40.17
C VAL A 10 28.17 1.57 -39.51
N ILE A 11 29.50 1.61 -39.49
CA ILE A 11 30.33 0.58 -38.85
C ILE A 11 30.63 0.92 -37.38
N LEU A 12 30.96 2.19 -37.08
CA LEU A 12 31.36 2.62 -35.74
C LEU A 12 30.20 2.67 -34.74
N VAL A 13 28.99 3.04 -35.17
CA VAL A 13 27.85 3.16 -34.26
C VAL A 13 27.42 1.78 -33.71
N PRO A 14 27.27 0.72 -34.53
CA PRO A 14 27.02 -0.62 -34.01
C PRO A 14 28.17 -1.15 -33.15
N LEU A 15 29.43 -0.84 -33.48
CA LEU A 15 30.60 -1.26 -32.69
C LEU A 15 30.64 -0.58 -31.31
N LEU A 16 30.25 0.69 -31.23
CA LEU A 16 30.12 1.41 -29.97
C LEU A 16 28.93 0.92 -29.15
N ILE A 17 27.80 0.57 -29.79
CA ILE A 17 26.66 -0.06 -29.12
C ILE A 17 27.03 -1.46 -28.62
N PHE A 18 27.77 -2.24 -29.42
CA PHE A 18 28.24 -3.56 -29.04
C PHE A 18 29.27 -3.48 -27.90
N ALA A 19 30.19 -2.53 -27.95
CA ALA A 19 31.12 -2.26 -26.85
C ALA A 19 30.39 -1.77 -25.59
N ALA A 20 29.38 -0.90 -25.72
CA ALA A 20 28.56 -0.48 -24.59
C ALA A 20 27.83 -1.68 -23.97
N ILE A 21 27.17 -2.53 -24.76
CA ILE A 21 26.48 -3.74 -24.28
C ILE A 21 27.45 -4.76 -23.67
N TYR A 22 28.66 -4.89 -24.23
CA TYR A 22 29.64 -5.90 -23.80
C TYR A 22 30.46 -5.46 -22.56
N PHE A 23 30.66 -4.15 -22.35
CA PHE A 23 31.39 -3.63 -21.19
C PHE A 23 30.48 -3.14 -20.05
N TYR A 24 29.17 -2.94 -20.27
CA TYR A 24 28.24 -2.59 -19.19
C TYR A 24 28.09 -3.66 -18.08
N PRO A 25 28.22 -4.98 -18.31
CA PRO A 25 28.11 -5.98 -17.25
C PRO A 25 29.35 -6.05 -16.33
N LEU A 26 30.42 -5.31 -16.62
CA LEU A 26 31.69 -5.38 -15.87
C LEU A 26 31.78 -4.38 -14.69
N LEU A 27 30.69 -3.67 -14.37
CA LEU A 27 30.57 -2.81 -13.17
C LEU A 27 29.42 -3.21 -12.23
N GLU A 28 28.76 -4.34 -12.48
CA GLU A 28 27.92 -4.98 -11.48
C GLU A 28 28.77 -5.94 -10.65
N ILE A 29 28.68 -5.78 -9.32
CA ILE A 29 29.16 -6.78 -8.37
C ILE A 29 28.41 -8.06 -8.69
N THR A 30 29.09 -9.00 -9.32
CA THR A 30 28.58 -10.35 -9.53
C THR A 30 28.29 -10.97 -8.18
N SER A 31 27.02 -11.32 -7.97
CA SER A 31 26.64 -12.35 -7.01
C SER A 31 27.41 -13.62 -7.37
N PRO A 32 28.11 -14.29 -6.44
CA PRO A 32 28.67 -15.60 -6.73
C PRO A 32 27.50 -16.57 -6.86
N GLU A 33 27.16 -16.92 -8.11
CA GLU A 33 26.73 -18.28 -8.41
C GLU A 33 27.96 -19.17 -8.17
N ASP A 34 27.89 -20.02 -7.15
CA ASP A 34 28.50 -21.33 -7.19
C ASP A 34 27.96 -22.20 -6.06
N GLU A 35 27.97 -23.50 -6.36
CA GLU A 35 27.46 -24.66 -5.66
C GLU A 35 27.55 -24.58 -4.12
N ASN A 36 26.52 -25.08 -3.45
CA ASN A 36 26.35 -25.01 -2.01
C ASN A 36 26.86 -26.29 -1.31
N PRO A 37 28.11 -26.30 -0.78
CA PRO A 37 28.48 -27.18 0.32
C PRO A 37 28.43 -26.45 1.68
N ALA A 38 27.86 -25.24 1.76
CA ALA A 38 27.86 -24.40 2.96
C ALA A 38 26.68 -24.65 3.93
N LEU A 39 25.83 -25.65 3.67
CA LEU A 39 24.76 -26.07 4.58
C LEU A 39 25.23 -26.92 5.78
N ASP A 40 26.53 -27.20 5.90
CA ASP A 40 27.12 -27.95 7.02
C ASP A 40 28.34 -27.23 7.65
N ASP A 41 28.26 -25.92 7.92
CA ASP A 41 29.26 -25.27 8.80
C ASP A 41 28.83 -25.31 10.28
N PRO A 42 29.34 -26.24 11.11
CA PRO A 42 29.04 -26.30 12.54
C PRO A 42 29.55 -25.09 13.33
N ASN A 43 30.38 -24.21 12.77
CA ASN A 43 30.90 -23.02 13.46
C ASN A 43 29.88 -21.87 13.58
N LEU A 44 28.78 -21.89 12.82
CA LEU A 44 27.68 -20.93 12.99
C LEU A 44 26.81 -21.23 14.23
N ARG A 45 26.88 -22.46 14.79
CA ARG A 45 26.18 -22.83 16.03
C ARG A 45 26.92 -22.44 17.32
N THR A 46 28.23 -22.23 17.27
CA THR A 46 29.07 -22.06 18.47
C THR A 46 29.35 -20.60 18.85
N GLN A 47 28.98 -19.62 18.02
CA GLN A 47 29.16 -18.20 18.37
C GLN A 47 28.13 -17.66 19.38
N PHE A 48 27.09 -18.43 19.72
CA PHE A 48 26.08 -18.02 20.71
C PHE A 48 26.26 -18.65 22.11
N THR A 49 27.37 -19.35 22.36
CA THR A 49 27.61 -20.08 23.63
C THR A 49 28.94 -19.78 24.32
N ARG A 50 29.71 -18.77 23.91
CA ARG A 50 30.94 -18.41 24.63
C ARG A 50 30.69 -17.30 25.67
N GLU A 51 30.54 -17.72 26.92
CA GLU A 51 30.82 -16.90 28.11
C GLU A 51 32.34 -16.73 28.22
N ASP A 52 32.85 -15.52 28.02
CA ASP A 52 34.18 -15.16 28.50
C ASP A 52 34.05 -14.74 29.97
N ALA A 53 34.37 -15.69 30.84
CA ALA A 53 34.61 -15.47 32.26
C ALA A 53 35.99 -14.85 32.44
N GLU A 54 36.05 -13.55 32.74
CA GLU A 54 37.21 -12.93 33.38
C GLU A 54 36.81 -12.35 34.74
N THR A 55 37.14 -13.13 35.77
CA THR A 55 37.59 -12.76 37.12
C THR A 55 37.32 -11.33 37.60
N PHE A 56 36.41 -11.20 38.57
CA PHE A 56 36.54 -10.27 39.69
C PHE A 56 36.36 -11.05 41.00
N ASP A 57 37.48 -11.32 41.67
CA ASP A 57 37.51 -11.80 43.04
C ASP A 57 37.18 -10.66 44.02
N ASP A 58 36.53 -11.07 45.12
CA ASP A 58 36.39 -10.41 46.42
C ASP A 58 35.74 -9.02 46.50
N ILE A 59 34.49 -8.97 46.96
CA ILE A 59 34.09 -8.19 48.17
C ILE A 59 32.93 -8.92 48.87
N SER A 60 33.11 -9.04 50.18
CA SER A 60 32.33 -9.73 51.22
C SER A 60 30.80 -9.72 51.13
N ILE A 61 30.25 -10.89 51.47
CA ILE A 61 28.87 -11.15 51.90
C ILE A 61 28.52 -10.24 53.09
N ALA A 62 27.60 -9.30 52.88
CA ALA A 62 26.90 -8.61 53.95
C ALA A 62 25.40 -8.54 53.62
N GLU A 63 24.63 -9.28 54.42
CA GLU A 63 23.20 -9.13 54.75
C GLU A 63 22.23 -8.75 53.62
N VAL A 64 21.47 -9.75 53.18
CA VAL A 64 20.22 -9.61 52.42
C VAL A 64 19.18 -8.84 53.26
N PRO A 65 18.76 -7.62 52.87
CA PRO A 65 17.59 -7.00 53.47
C PRO A 65 16.34 -7.59 52.81
N LYS A 66 15.41 -8.05 53.65
CA LYS A 66 14.09 -8.54 53.28
C LYS A 66 13.40 -7.60 52.27
N LEU A 67 13.00 -8.15 51.12
CA LEU A 67 12.13 -7.51 50.13
C LEU A 67 10.83 -6.98 50.77
N PRO A 68 10.50 -5.68 50.64
CA PRO A 68 9.15 -5.22 50.82
C PRO A 68 8.30 -5.61 49.61
N THR A 69 7.07 -5.98 49.91
CA THR A 69 5.95 -6.32 49.04
C THR A 69 5.69 -5.33 47.89
N LYS A 70 5.42 -5.90 46.70
CA LYS A 70 4.71 -5.34 45.53
C LYS A 70 4.33 -3.84 45.63
N ASP A 71 5.25 -2.98 45.22
CA ASP A 71 4.90 -1.67 44.68
C ASP A 71 4.92 -1.78 43.15
N VAL A 72 3.77 -1.49 42.53
CA VAL A 72 3.69 -1.25 41.09
C VAL A 72 4.66 -0.10 40.77
N PRO A 73 5.60 -0.25 39.81
CA PRO A 73 6.54 0.82 39.49
C PRO A 73 5.78 2.10 39.15
N LYS A 74 5.99 3.17 39.93
CA LYS A 74 5.46 4.49 39.58
C LYS A 74 6.05 4.89 38.21
N PRO A 75 5.23 5.42 37.28
CA PRO A 75 5.73 5.87 35.99
C PRO A 75 6.85 6.89 36.19
N VAL A 76 8.03 6.60 35.65
CA VAL A 76 9.17 7.53 35.68
C VAL A 76 8.82 8.69 34.76
N ARG A 77 8.72 9.90 35.31
CA ARG A 77 8.46 11.10 34.51
C ARG A 77 9.65 11.32 33.58
N ILE A 78 9.46 11.11 32.28
CA ILE A 78 10.50 11.28 31.27
C ILE A 78 11.02 12.71 31.35
N SER A 79 12.28 12.87 31.74
CA SER A 79 12.91 14.17 31.82
C SER A 79 13.14 14.70 30.40
N LYS A 80 12.62 15.89 30.10
CA LYS A 80 12.90 16.54 28.81
C LYS A 80 14.41 16.74 28.64
N PRO A 81 14.97 16.50 27.44
CA PRO A 81 16.38 16.76 27.16
C PRO A 81 16.74 18.22 27.48
N ARG A 82 17.92 18.43 28.08
CA ARG A 82 18.45 19.77 28.36
C ARG A 82 19.06 20.41 27.12
N ASP A 83 19.62 19.60 26.22
CA ASP A 83 20.16 20.05 24.94
C ASP A 83 19.04 20.58 24.03
N SER A 84 19.23 21.80 23.52
CA SER A 84 18.23 22.51 22.72
C SER A 84 17.85 21.76 21.44
N ARG A 85 18.80 21.10 20.78
CA ARG A 85 18.60 20.37 19.50
C ARG A 85 17.76 19.11 19.71
N THR A 86 18.16 18.32 20.70
CA THR A 86 17.42 17.12 21.11
C THR A 86 16.03 17.49 21.60
N ARG A 87 15.89 18.60 22.33
CA ARG A 87 14.61 19.08 22.84
C ARG A 87 13.62 19.46 21.73
N ILE A 88 14.09 20.07 20.63
CA ILE A 88 13.24 20.41 19.47
C ILE A 88 12.66 19.14 18.85
N LEU A 89 13.51 18.16 18.54
CA LEU A 89 13.06 16.88 17.97
C LEU A 89 12.23 16.05 18.95
N PHE A 90 12.57 16.06 20.23
CA PHE A 90 11.80 15.39 21.29
C PHE A 90 10.39 15.96 21.44
N ASN A 91 10.23 17.28 21.35
CA ASN A 91 8.92 17.91 21.42
C ASN A 91 8.08 17.66 20.16
N ALA A 92 8.73 17.46 19.01
CA ALA A 92 8.06 17.14 17.75
C ALA A 92 7.66 15.67 17.61
N PHE A 93 8.23 14.79 18.45
CA PHE A 93 7.79 13.41 18.53
C PHE A 93 6.45 13.34 19.26
N THR A 94 5.36 13.14 18.51
CA THR A 94 3.99 13.09 19.07
C THR A 94 3.37 11.69 19.05
N LEU A 95 4.12 10.67 18.59
CA LEU A 95 3.71 9.27 18.61
C LEU A 95 3.47 8.80 20.05
N LYS A 96 2.19 8.60 20.39
CA LYS A 96 1.71 8.13 21.70
C LYS A 96 0.81 6.91 21.51
N LEU A 97 1.37 5.87 20.90
CA LEU A 97 0.68 4.59 20.79
C LEU A 97 0.54 3.94 22.17
N GLU A 98 -0.65 3.39 22.46
CA GLU A 98 -0.78 2.42 23.54
C GLU A 98 -0.19 1.09 23.10
N LEU A 99 0.77 0.57 23.87
CA LEU A 99 1.41 -0.68 23.52
C LEU A 99 0.39 -1.83 23.66
N PRO A 100 0.18 -2.68 22.63
CA PRO A 100 -0.71 -3.83 22.73
C PRO A 100 -0.33 -4.73 23.91
N GLN A 101 -1.32 -5.38 24.54
CA GLN A 101 -1.06 -6.24 25.70
C GLN A 101 -0.07 -7.38 25.40
N LYS A 102 -0.10 -7.93 24.18
CA LYS A 102 0.87 -8.94 23.73
C LYS A 102 2.31 -8.43 23.79
N ASP A 103 2.52 -7.20 23.34
CA ASP A 103 3.83 -6.55 23.31
C ASP A 103 4.28 -6.18 24.74
N LYS A 104 3.35 -5.76 25.61
CA LYS A 104 3.63 -5.54 27.04
C LYS A 104 4.13 -6.83 27.71
N THR A 105 3.41 -7.94 27.50
CA THR A 105 3.79 -9.25 28.05
C THR A 105 5.13 -9.74 27.49
N LEU A 106 5.38 -9.57 26.19
CA LEU A 106 6.65 -9.92 25.58
C LEU A 106 7.80 -9.09 26.17
N ALA A 107 7.62 -7.79 26.37
CA ALA A 107 8.64 -6.91 26.95
C ALA A 107 9.03 -7.37 28.36
N SER A 108 8.04 -7.62 29.22
CA SER A 108 8.30 -8.12 30.58
C SER A 108 9.02 -9.47 30.58
N ALA A 109 8.61 -10.41 29.73
CA ALA A 109 9.27 -11.70 29.62
C ALA A 109 10.69 -11.60 29.03
N TYR A 110 10.92 -10.63 28.13
CA TYR A 110 12.22 -10.38 27.52
C TYR A 110 13.23 -9.87 28.53
N VAL A 111 12.83 -9.02 29.48
CA VAL A 111 13.73 -8.55 30.55
C VAL A 111 14.25 -9.71 31.40
N THR A 112 13.44 -10.75 31.62
CA THR A 112 13.85 -11.94 32.39
C THR A 112 14.72 -12.90 31.57
N ASN A 113 14.32 -13.20 30.32
CA ASN A 113 14.99 -14.19 29.47
C ASN A 113 15.33 -13.60 28.08
N PRO A 114 16.26 -12.63 27.98
CA PRO A 114 16.45 -11.85 26.75
C PRO A 114 16.88 -12.70 25.55
N THR A 115 17.83 -13.61 25.72
CA THR A 115 18.32 -14.46 24.61
C THR A 115 17.24 -15.42 24.10
N GLU A 116 16.52 -16.09 25.00
CA GLU A 116 15.45 -17.02 24.64
C GLU A 116 14.31 -16.28 23.92
N LYS A 117 13.87 -15.15 24.47
CA LYS A 117 12.79 -14.35 23.85
C LYS A 117 13.23 -13.72 22.53
N PHE A 118 14.48 -13.33 22.40
CA PHE A 118 15.02 -12.87 21.12
C PHE A 118 14.93 -13.95 20.05
N ASN A 119 15.51 -15.12 20.32
CA ASN A 119 15.56 -16.22 19.37
C ASN A 119 14.16 -16.71 18.97
N ASN A 120 13.26 -16.85 19.93
CA ASN A 120 11.91 -17.38 19.67
C ASN A 120 11.01 -16.43 18.87
N ASN A 121 11.22 -15.12 18.96
CA ASN A 121 10.33 -14.14 18.33
C ASN A 121 10.93 -13.49 17.08
N PHE A 122 12.25 -13.29 17.07
CA PHE A 122 12.92 -12.45 16.09
C PHE A 122 13.92 -13.18 15.20
N VAL A 123 14.20 -14.47 15.44
CA VAL A 123 15.13 -15.25 14.62
C VAL A 123 14.37 -16.36 13.90
N THR A 124 14.70 -16.58 12.64
CA THR A 124 14.19 -17.70 11.84
C THR A 124 15.37 -18.33 11.12
N GLU A 125 15.58 -19.63 11.33
CA GLU A 125 16.72 -20.37 10.75
C GLU A 125 18.08 -19.72 11.02
N GLY A 126 18.25 -19.15 12.23
CA GLY A 126 19.47 -18.45 12.63
C GLY A 126 19.61 -17.02 12.07
N VAL A 127 18.69 -16.56 11.23
CA VAL A 127 18.69 -15.21 10.64
C VAL A 127 17.76 -14.27 11.41
N PRO A 128 18.26 -13.13 11.93
CA PRO A 128 17.41 -12.11 12.55
C PRO A 128 16.46 -11.45 11.54
N LYS A 129 15.18 -11.32 11.93
CA LYS A 129 14.13 -10.64 11.17
C LYS A 129 14.14 -9.15 11.46
N ILE A 130 14.93 -8.38 10.70
CA ILE A 130 15.17 -6.96 10.96
C ILE A 130 13.87 -6.14 10.98
N GLY A 131 12.94 -6.39 10.04
CA GLY A 131 11.66 -5.70 10.00
C GLY A 131 10.81 -5.91 11.27
N ALA A 132 10.77 -7.14 11.78
CA ALA A 132 10.05 -7.47 13.02
C ALA A 132 10.69 -6.82 14.25
N ILE A 133 12.02 -6.86 14.34
CA ILE A 133 12.79 -6.21 15.43
C ILE A 133 12.55 -4.69 15.41
N ALA A 134 12.67 -4.07 14.24
CA ALA A 134 12.49 -2.63 14.08
C ALA A 134 11.08 -2.18 14.46
N THR A 135 10.05 -2.89 13.98
CA THR A 135 8.65 -2.62 14.29
C THR A 135 8.38 -2.71 15.80
N TYR A 136 8.82 -3.81 16.43
CA TYR A 136 8.63 -4.01 17.86
C TYR A 136 9.38 -2.95 18.68
N GLY A 137 10.62 -2.62 18.30
CA GLY A 137 11.41 -1.59 18.97
C GLY A 137 10.78 -0.20 18.86
N ILE A 138 10.23 0.18 17.70
CA ILE A 138 9.52 1.46 17.51
C ILE A 138 8.27 1.52 18.41
N ASN A 139 7.51 0.42 18.48
CA ASN A 139 6.35 0.31 19.36
C ASN A 139 6.76 0.50 20.83
N LEU A 140 7.83 -0.17 21.28
CA LEU A 140 8.35 -0.01 22.65
C LEU A 140 8.83 1.40 22.94
N LEU A 141 9.48 2.09 22.00
CA LEU A 141 9.89 3.48 22.16
C LEU A 141 8.69 4.43 22.26
N SER A 142 7.64 4.21 21.47
CA SER A 142 6.38 4.94 21.61
C SER A 142 5.72 4.66 22.97
N GLY A 143 5.69 3.39 23.41
CA GLY A 143 5.19 3.01 24.73
C GLY A 143 5.99 3.65 25.85
N TYR A 144 7.33 3.70 25.72
CA TYR A 144 8.21 4.38 26.67
C TYR A 144 7.87 5.87 26.74
N PHE A 145 7.71 6.54 25.60
CA PHE A 145 7.37 7.96 25.55
C PHE A 145 6.03 8.28 26.23
N LYS A 146 5.06 7.37 26.14
CA LYS A 146 3.72 7.52 26.74
C LYS A 146 3.70 7.14 28.23
N GLU A 147 4.28 6.00 28.59
CA GLU A 147 4.11 5.33 29.89
C GLU A 147 5.30 5.56 30.84
N GLY A 148 6.49 5.91 30.33
CA GLY A 148 7.70 6.12 31.13
C GLY A 148 8.35 4.84 31.65
N THR A 149 8.02 3.69 31.07
CA THR A 149 8.51 2.37 31.52
C THR A 149 9.97 2.14 31.08
N ALA A 150 10.91 2.14 32.02
CA ALA A 150 12.34 1.96 31.75
C ALA A 150 12.67 0.61 31.09
N ASP A 151 11.93 -0.46 31.41
CA ASP A 151 12.10 -1.79 30.81
C ASP A 151 12.00 -1.76 29.28
N TYR A 152 11.14 -0.90 28.72
CA TYR A 152 11.00 -0.77 27.28
C TYR A 152 12.29 -0.23 26.64
N LEU A 153 12.98 0.71 27.29
CA LEU A 153 14.30 1.15 26.82
C LEU A 153 15.34 0.03 26.91
N ILE A 154 15.36 -0.73 28.01
CA ILE A 154 16.31 -1.84 28.20
C ILE A 154 16.18 -2.87 27.06
N VAL A 155 14.95 -3.26 26.74
CA VAL A 155 14.68 -4.20 25.64
C VAL A 155 15.13 -3.60 24.31
N VAL A 156 14.78 -2.35 24.02
CA VAL A 156 15.20 -1.69 22.75
C VAL A 156 16.72 -1.59 22.64
N GLU A 157 17.43 -1.26 23.72
CA GLU A 157 18.89 -1.20 23.72
C GLU A 157 19.53 -2.55 23.42
N ASP A 158 19.00 -3.65 23.98
CA ASP A 158 19.47 -5.01 23.69
C ASP A 158 19.20 -5.39 22.23
N LEU A 159 18.00 -5.12 21.71
CA LEU A 159 17.66 -5.35 20.30
C LEU A 159 18.61 -4.62 19.35
N ILE A 160 18.91 -3.34 19.62
CA ILE A 160 19.85 -2.54 18.80
C ILE A 160 21.25 -3.14 18.84
N LYS A 161 21.74 -3.57 20.01
CA LYS A 161 23.06 -4.20 20.15
C LYS A 161 23.14 -5.52 19.37
N ARG A 162 22.12 -6.37 19.48
CA ARG A 162 22.06 -7.66 18.76
C ARG A 162 22.01 -7.45 17.25
N VAL A 163 21.20 -6.50 16.77
CA VAL A 163 21.17 -6.13 15.34
C VAL A 163 22.51 -5.57 14.89
N ASN A 164 23.16 -4.72 15.71
CA ASN A 164 24.47 -4.19 15.39
C ASN A 164 25.50 -5.31 15.19
N VAL A 165 25.55 -6.30 16.09
CA VAL A 165 26.44 -7.47 15.95
C VAL A 165 26.09 -8.26 14.70
N ALA A 166 24.81 -8.55 14.47
CA ALA A 166 24.36 -9.33 13.31
C ALA A 166 24.72 -8.64 11.98
N LEU A 167 24.66 -7.30 11.91
CA LEU A 167 25.03 -6.51 10.73
C LEU A 167 26.55 -6.33 10.54
N GLU A 168 27.39 -6.99 11.34
CA GLU A 168 28.81 -7.14 11.02
C GLU A 168 29.03 -8.16 9.89
N ASP A 169 28.14 -9.16 9.78
CA ASP A 169 28.03 -10.01 8.61
C ASP A 169 27.39 -9.24 7.44
N LYS A 170 28.20 -8.91 6.44
CA LYS A 170 27.76 -8.18 5.25
C LYS A 170 26.75 -8.99 4.41
N THR A 171 26.77 -10.32 4.50
CA THR A 171 25.84 -11.18 3.76
C THR A 171 24.42 -11.10 4.32
N LEU A 172 24.26 -10.72 5.60
CA LEU A 172 22.95 -10.56 6.21
C LEU A 172 22.13 -9.48 5.51
N ILE A 173 22.74 -8.35 5.13
CA ILE A 173 22.03 -7.26 4.44
C ILE A 173 21.42 -7.75 3.13
N ALA A 174 22.14 -8.59 2.38
CA ALA A 174 21.66 -9.16 1.13
C ALA A 174 20.47 -10.13 1.33
N LYS A 175 20.36 -10.74 2.51
CA LYS A 175 19.26 -11.65 2.90
C LYS A 175 18.02 -10.91 3.41
N GLN A 176 18.07 -9.59 3.57
CA GLN A 176 16.96 -8.79 4.11
C GLN A 176 16.34 -7.92 3.00
N HIS A 177 15.04 -7.65 3.14
CA HIS A 177 14.39 -6.67 2.30
C HIS A 177 15.01 -5.28 2.56
N TRP A 178 15.40 -4.55 1.50
CA TRP A 178 16.06 -3.24 1.65
C TRP A 178 15.27 -2.27 2.54
N TYR A 179 13.94 -2.29 2.43
CA TYR A 179 13.02 -1.50 3.25
C TYR A 179 13.19 -1.75 4.76
N ASP A 180 13.35 -3.01 5.19
CA ASP A 180 13.51 -3.34 6.61
C ASP A 180 14.80 -2.74 7.18
N VAL A 181 15.86 -2.69 6.38
CA VAL A 181 17.17 -2.19 6.79
C VAL A 181 17.29 -0.67 6.61
N ALA A 182 16.96 -0.15 5.42
CA ALA A 182 17.16 1.25 5.06
C ALA A 182 16.06 2.18 5.59
N VAL A 183 14.87 1.65 5.88
CA VAL A 183 13.71 2.43 6.34
C VAL A 183 13.34 2.08 7.77
N MET A 184 12.93 0.83 8.04
CA MET A 184 12.40 0.48 9.37
C MET A 184 13.48 0.53 10.45
N LEU A 185 14.64 -0.08 10.20
CA LEU A 185 15.75 -0.06 11.17
C LEU A 185 16.29 1.35 11.37
N THR A 186 16.51 2.13 10.32
CA THR A 186 17.00 3.52 10.47
C THR A 186 15.99 4.40 11.22
N ARG A 187 14.68 4.20 11.01
CA ARG A 187 13.61 4.82 11.81
C ARG A 187 13.69 4.43 13.29
N LEU A 188 13.88 3.15 13.62
CA LEU A 188 14.11 2.70 15.00
C LEU A 188 15.33 3.42 15.62
N LEU A 189 16.47 3.39 14.95
CA LEU A 189 17.72 3.96 15.42
C LEU A 189 17.61 5.48 15.62
N ALA A 190 16.95 6.19 14.69
CA ALA A 190 16.71 7.63 14.79
C ALA A 190 15.74 7.97 15.93
N THR A 191 14.69 7.17 16.12
CA THR A 191 13.76 7.31 17.25
C THR A 191 14.51 7.12 18.57
N TYR A 192 15.39 6.12 18.66
CA TYR A 192 16.24 5.90 19.83
C TYR A 192 17.22 7.06 20.06
N LYS A 193 17.80 7.66 19.01
CA LYS A 193 18.64 8.86 19.15
C LYS A 193 17.89 10.02 19.83
N ILE A 194 16.59 10.18 19.55
CA ILE A 194 15.75 11.22 20.12
C ILE A 194 15.36 10.91 21.58
N LEU A 195 14.95 9.66 21.86
CA LEU A 195 14.32 9.29 23.14
C LEU A 195 15.24 8.59 24.15
N GLY A 196 16.24 7.87 23.65
CA GLY A 196 17.12 7.02 24.46
C GLY A 196 18.03 7.83 25.39
N THR A 197 18.58 7.15 26.38
CA THR A 197 19.46 7.76 27.39
C THR A 197 20.88 7.20 27.38
N ASN A 198 21.11 6.00 26.83
CA ASN A 198 22.43 5.38 26.78
C ASN A 198 23.26 5.88 25.59
N ASP A 199 24.31 6.65 25.86
CA ASP A 199 25.17 7.27 24.84
C ASP A 199 25.94 6.24 23.99
N LYS A 200 26.33 5.09 24.56
CA LYS A 200 26.99 4.02 23.78
C LYS A 200 26.05 3.49 22.69
N VAL A 201 24.78 3.27 23.03
CA VAL A 201 23.76 2.82 22.07
C VAL A 201 23.42 3.92 21.06
N LYS A 202 23.40 5.19 21.48
CA LYS A 202 23.26 6.33 20.56
C LYS A 202 24.40 6.40 19.55
N ASN A 203 25.63 6.06 19.94
CA ASN A 203 26.76 6.02 19.00
C ASN A 203 26.60 4.87 17.99
N ILE A 204 26.19 3.68 18.44
CA ILE A 204 25.83 2.56 17.55
C ILE A 204 24.77 3.00 16.53
N CYS A 205 23.70 3.66 16.99
CA CYS A 205 22.64 4.18 16.13
C CYS A 205 23.18 5.14 15.07
N HIS A 206 24.06 6.07 15.48
CA HIS A 206 24.67 7.02 14.56
C HIS A 206 25.50 6.35 13.47
N GLU A 207 26.45 5.50 13.88
CA GLU A 207 27.33 4.79 12.94
C GLU A 207 26.53 3.92 11.96
N ARG A 208 25.51 3.20 12.45
CA ARG A 208 24.70 2.33 11.59
C ARG A 208 23.84 3.11 10.60
N ILE A 209 23.20 4.20 11.02
CA ILE A 209 22.46 5.06 10.08
C ILE A 209 23.41 5.59 8.99
N CYS A 210 24.59 6.09 9.36
CA CYS A 210 25.57 6.61 8.39
C CYS A 210 26.19 5.53 7.50
N LYS A 211 26.30 4.28 7.95
CA LYS A 211 26.74 3.14 7.11
C LYS A 211 25.65 2.70 6.13
N ILE A 212 24.39 2.70 6.55
CA ILE A 212 23.25 2.29 5.73
C ILE A 212 22.90 3.37 4.69
N THR A 213 22.87 4.63 5.14
CA THR A 213 22.58 5.82 4.33
C THR A 213 23.82 6.70 4.33
N THR A 214 24.71 6.48 3.36
CA THR A 214 26.03 7.13 3.33
C THR A 214 25.96 8.57 2.84
N LYS A 215 24.93 8.92 2.09
CA LYS A 215 24.61 10.28 1.65
C LYS A 215 23.11 10.53 1.78
N PHE A 216 22.72 11.79 1.77
CA PHE A 216 21.34 12.26 1.97
C PHE A 216 20.27 11.46 1.20
N ASN A 217 20.49 11.15 -0.08
CA ASN A 217 19.58 10.39 -0.94
C ASN A 217 20.11 9.00 -1.32
N PHE A 218 21.17 8.49 -0.68
CA PHE A 218 21.83 7.26 -1.11
C PHE A 218 21.89 6.25 0.01
N SER A 219 21.21 5.11 -0.17
CA SER A 219 21.15 4.04 0.81
C SER A 219 21.35 2.67 0.16
N LEU A 220 22.17 1.83 0.80
CA LEU A 220 22.46 0.46 0.34
C LEU A 220 22.84 0.36 -1.15
N GLY A 221 23.64 1.31 -1.64
CA GLY A 221 24.07 1.32 -3.05
C GLY A 221 23.11 1.98 -4.04
N VAL A 222 21.95 2.46 -3.59
CA VAL A 222 20.87 2.95 -4.47
C VAL A 222 20.50 4.39 -4.14
N THR A 223 20.34 5.21 -5.19
CA THR A 223 19.77 6.56 -5.09
C THR A 223 18.26 6.51 -4.92
N ARG A 224 17.76 7.17 -3.87
CA ARG A 224 16.34 7.23 -3.48
C ARG A 224 15.70 8.53 -3.93
N ARG A 225 14.43 8.47 -4.31
CA ARG A 225 13.62 9.60 -4.81
C ARG A 225 12.20 9.52 -4.27
N GLY A 226 11.44 10.61 -4.41
CA GLY A 226 10.04 10.70 -3.99
C GLY A 226 9.86 10.29 -2.52
N VAL A 227 8.93 9.37 -2.26
CA VAL A 227 8.66 8.89 -0.89
C VAL A 227 9.85 8.17 -0.26
N GLU A 228 10.62 7.40 -1.04
CA GLU A 228 11.79 6.68 -0.52
C GLU A 228 12.90 7.66 -0.06
N LEU A 229 12.99 8.84 -0.70
CA LEU A 229 13.92 9.89 -0.26
C LEU A 229 13.58 10.36 1.15
N VAL A 230 12.30 10.61 1.45
CA VAL A 230 11.86 11.03 2.80
C VAL A 230 12.28 10.00 3.84
N TRP A 231 12.03 8.72 3.55
CA TRP A 231 12.29 7.62 4.47
C TRP A 231 13.76 7.47 4.85
N VAL A 232 14.68 7.70 3.91
CA VAL A 232 16.13 7.55 4.19
C VAL A 232 16.77 8.85 4.65
N ALA A 233 16.32 10.00 4.12
CA ALA A 233 16.91 11.29 4.43
C ALA A 233 16.57 11.74 5.85
N VAL A 234 15.34 11.50 6.34
CA VAL A 234 14.91 11.97 7.66
C VAL A 234 15.72 11.34 8.80
N PRO A 235 15.89 10.00 8.90
CA PRO A 235 16.79 9.39 9.89
C PRO A 235 18.23 9.91 9.79
N TRP A 236 18.73 10.13 8.57
CA TRP A 236 20.06 10.70 8.33
C TRP A 236 20.18 12.14 8.85
N ILE A 237 19.17 12.99 8.62
CA ILE A 237 19.10 14.36 9.16
C ILE A 237 19.09 14.32 10.69
N VAL A 238 18.25 13.48 11.29
CA VAL A 238 18.13 13.35 12.76
C VAL A 238 19.49 13.01 13.38
N THR A 239 20.15 11.98 12.86
CA THR A 239 21.40 11.52 13.49
C THR A 239 22.54 12.53 13.34
N ASN A 240 22.68 13.18 12.19
CA ASN A 240 23.74 14.17 11.96
C ASN A 240 23.48 15.48 12.72
N HIS A 241 22.21 15.89 12.84
CA HIS A 241 21.82 17.05 13.65
C HIS A 241 22.17 16.86 15.13
N LEU A 242 21.86 15.67 15.68
CA LEU A 242 22.10 15.34 17.09
C LEU A 242 23.58 15.07 17.40
N SER A 243 24.35 14.54 16.46
CA SER A 243 25.79 14.26 16.64
C SER A 243 26.71 15.44 16.30
N ASN A 244 26.17 16.65 16.04
CA ASN A 244 26.91 17.87 15.71
C ASN A 244 27.83 17.76 14.47
N ASN A 245 27.52 16.85 13.54
CA ASN A 245 28.30 16.65 12.31
C ASN A 245 27.67 17.46 11.16
N LEU A 246 27.59 18.79 11.35
CA LEU A 246 26.88 19.72 10.46
C LEU A 246 27.61 20.02 9.14
N SER A 247 28.85 19.56 8.97
CA SER A 247 29.66 19.76 7.75
C SER A 247 29.01 19.15 6.50
N GLY A 248 28.16 18.13 6.64
CA GLY A 248 27.42 17.51 5.54
C GLY A 248 26.07 18.16 5.17
N LEU A 249 25.58 19.13 5.95
CA LEU A 249 24.28 19.79 5.74
C LEU A 249 24.41 21.22 5.16
N GLN A 250 25.62 21.77 5.10
CA GLN A 250 25.87 23.17 4.69
C GLN A 250 25.94 23.39 3.18
N VAL A 251 26.04 22.33 2.38
CA VAL A 251 25.75 22.40 0.94
C VAL A 251 24.31 21.98 0.80
N THR A 252 23.40 22.85 0.37
CA THR A 252 22.02 22.50 -0.01
C THR A 252 22.12 21.72 -1.31
N PRO A 253 22.20 20.38 -1.29
CA PRO A 253 22.34 19.60 -2.52
C PRO A 253 21.01 19.74 -3.28
N HIS A 254 21.00 19.56 -4.60
CA HIS A 254 19.74 19.55 -5.37
C HIS A 254 18.71 18.59 -4.74
N GLU A 255 19.20 17.51 -4.16
CA GLU A 255 18.47 16.49 -3.42
C GLU A 255 17.66 17.06 -2.24
N PHE A 256 18.16 18.10 -1.57
CA PHE A 256 17.42 18.74 -0.48
C PHE A 256 16.24 19.56 -1.01
N GLN A 257 16.40 20.20 -2.17
CA GLN A 257 15.29 20.85 -2.85
C GLN A 257 14.24 19.82 -3.28
N ASP A 258 14.68 18.64 -3.73
CA ASP A 258 13.77 17.54 -4.09
C ASP A 258 12.99 17.03 -2.87
N LEU A 259 13.66 16.88 -1.71
CA LEU A 259 12.96 16.58 -0.45
C LEU A 259 11.91 17.64 -0.14
N GLN A 260 12.28 18.94 -0.19
CA GLN A 260 11.37 20.06 0.09
C GLN A 260 10.16 20.09 -0.85
N LYS A 261 10.38 19.91 -2.16
CA LYS A 261 9.30 19.86 -3.15
C LYS A 261 8.34 18.70 -2.89
N PHE A 262 8.87 17.53 -2.52
CA PHE A 262 8.05 16.36 -2.20
C PHE A 262 7.25 16.57 -0.92
N ILE A 263 7.87 16.98 0.19
CA ILE A 263 7.16 17.17 1.48
C ILE A 263 6.17 18.34 1.44
N ASN A 264 6.38 19.33 0.57
CA ASN A 264 5.40 20.39 0.32
C ASN A 264 4.29 19.95 -0.68
N GLY A 265 4.44 18.80 -1.33
CA GLY A 265 3.44 18.27 -2.27
C GLY A 265 3.38 19.02 -3.62
N VAL A 266 4.45 19.74 -3.97
CA VAL A 266 4.62 20.43 -5.26
C VAL A 266 5.09 19.46 -6.35
N ASP A 267 5.82 18.41 -5.96
CA ASP A 267 6.31 17.37 -6.88
C ASP A 267 5.21 16.37 -7.23
N ARG A 268 4.31 16.78 -8.14
CA ARG A 268 3.22 15.93 -8.64
C ARG A 268 3.49 15.45 -10.06
N VAL A 269 3.05 14.22 -10.35
CA VAL A 269 3.07 13.69 -11.70
C VAL A 269 2.18 14.55 -12.61
N PRO A 270 2.66 15.00 -13.79
CA PRO A 270 1.86 15.78 -14.72
C PRO A 270 0.64 15.02 -15.25
N ARG A 271 -0.41 15.75 -15.62
CA ARG A 271 -1.59 15.17 -16.30
C ARG A 271 -1.22 14.50 -17.61
N GLY A 272 -1.87 13.39 -17.90
CA GLY A 272 -1.60 12.59 -19.11
C GLY A 272 -0.40 11.65 -19.00
N GLU A 273 0.37 11.70 -17.91
CA GLU A 273 1.46 10.76 -17.64
C GLU A 273 1.02 9.69 -16.64
N ILE A 274 1.52 8.46 -16.83
CA ILE A 274 1.33 7.35 -15.90
C ILE A 274 2.72 6.91 -15.44
N SER A 275 3.09 7.32 -14.23
CA SER A 275 4.37 7.02 -13.61
C SER A 275 4.24 6.97 -12.09
N ASP A 276 5.29 6.46 -11.42
CA ASP A 276 5.37 6.42 -9.97
C ASP A 276 5.35 7.83 -9.38
N GLY A 277 4.52 8.04 -8.36
CA GLY A 277 4.38 9.30 -7.65
C GLY A 277 2.93 9.65 -7.31
N LEU A 278 2.76 10.85 -6.76
CA LEU A 278 1.46 11.43 -6.46
C LEU A 278 0.95 12.20 -7.68
N HIS A 279 -0.17 11.78 -8.23
CA HIS A 279 -0.83 12.44 -9.35
C HIS A 279 -1.68 13.62 -8.88
N GLN A 280 -2.06 14.50 -9.82
CA GLN A 280 -2.81 15.72 -9.49
C GLN A 280 -4.16 15.41 -8.82
N GLU A 281 -4.86 14.39 -9.30
CA GLU A 281 -6.12 13.87 -8.74
C GLU A 281 -5.96 13.03 -7.48
N CYS A 282 -4.74 12.98 -6.96
CA CYS A 282 -4.34 12.29 -5.75
C CYS A 282 -4.29 10.76 -5.88
N SER A 283 -4.25 10.20 -7.09
CA SER A 283 -3.82 8.80 -7.27
C SER A 283 -2.37 8.68 -6.81
N PHE A 284 -2.02 7.60 -6.11
CA PHE A 284 -0.62 7.30 -5.80
C PHE A 284 -0.21 5.98 -6.41
N ILE A 285 0.82 6.04 -7.26
CA ILE A 285 1.43 4.88 -7.89
C ILE A 285 2.82 4.70 -7.30
N TYR A 286 3.14 3.50 -6.85
CA TYR A 286 4.45 3.15 -6.34
C TYR A 286 4.86 1.80 -6.91
N LYS A 287 5.97 1.77 -7.65
CA LYS A 287 6.44 0.60 -8.39
C LYS A 287 5.35 0.04 -9.30
N GLN A 288 4.66 0.94 -10.02
CA GLN A 288 3.53 0.66 -10.90
C GLN A 288 2.28 0.11 -10.21
N VAL A 289 2.24 0.04 -8.87
CA VAL A 289 1.08 -0.41 -8.11
C VAL A 289 0.33 0.79 -7.56
N THR A 290 -0.99 0.87 -7.77
CA THR A 290 -1.84 1.80 -7.01
C THR A 290 -1.91 1.35 -5.56
N THR A 291 -1.30 2.12 -4.65
CA THR A 291 -1.38 1.86 -3.21
C THR A 291 -1.08 3.14 -2.44
N TYR A 292 -1.78 3.40 -1.34
CA TYR A 292 -1.51 4.52 -0.44
C TYR A 292 -0.61 4.12 0.75
N TRP A 293 -0.18 2.85 0.84
CA TRP A 293 0.69 2.39 1.92
C TRP A 293 1.94 3.26 2.10
N PRO A 294 2.68 3.67 1.05
CA PRO A 294 3.84 4.53 1.24
C PRO A 294 3.51 5.90 1.84
N LEU A 295 2.34 6.47 1.52
CA LEU A 295 1.89 7.74 2.08
C LEU A 295 1.48 7.58 3.55
N VAL A 296 0.87 6.45 3.92
CA VAL A 296 0.56 6.14 5.33
C VAL A 296 1.84 6.05 6.15
N GLU A 297 2.86 5.36 5.64
CA GLU A 297 4.13 5.19 6.35
C GLU A 297 4.89 6.50 6.59
N THR A 298 4.74 7.49 5.70
CA THR A 298 5.36 8.83 5.83
C THR A 298 4.70 9.69 6.92
N GLY A 299 3.93 9.11 7.84
CA GLY A 299 3.17 9.82 8.86
C GLY A 299 3.99 10.60 9.90
N GLU A 300 3.50 10.59 11.13
CA GLU A 300 3.86 11.57 12.16
C GLU A 300 5.35 11.60 12.51
N PHE A 301 6.07 10.48 12.43
CA PHE A 301 7.52 10.48 12.65
C PHE A 301 8.24 11.39 11.63
N TYR A 302 7.95 11.21 10.34
CA TYR A 302 8.64 11.91 9.26
C TYR A 302 8.20 13.38 9.20
N PHE A 303 6.88 13.63 9.16
CA PHE A 303 6.36 15.00 9.15
C PHE A 303 6.68 15.75 10.44
N GLY A 304 6.67 15.09 11.60
CA GLY A 304 7.09 15.67 12.87
C GLY A 304 8.52 16.20 12.83
N VAL A 305 9.48 15.39 12.33
CA VAL A 305 10.87 15.83 12.17
C VAL A 305 10.99 16.99 11.17
N CYS A 306 10.29 16.93 10.04
CA CYS A 306 10.29 18.02 9.05
C CYS A 306 9.76 19.33 9.65
N ARG A 307 8.65 19.30 10.40
CA ARG A 307 8.10 20.48 11.10
C ARG A 307 9.06 21.02 12.15
N ALA A 308 9.72 20.14 12.91
CA ALA A 308 10.73 20.52 13.90
C ALA A 308 11.94 21.24 13.29
N ARG A 309 12.14 21.03 11.99
CA ARG A 309 13.18 21.64 11.15
C ARG A 309 12.65 22.82 10.33
N GLU A 310 11.44 23.29 10.63
CA GLU A 310 10.78 24.43 10.00
C GLU A 310 10.54 24.24 8.49
N TYR A 311 10.38 22.99 8.04
CA TYR A 311 9.97 22.72 6.66
C TYR A 311 8.47 22.84 6.49
N ASP A 312 8.06 23.35 5.32
CA ASP A 312 6.67 23.33 4.88
C ASP A 312 6.26 21.89 4.53
N VAL A 313 5.19 21.41 5.17
CA VAL A 313 4.72 20.02 5.08
C VAL A 313 3.34 19.94 4.44
N GLY A 314 3.10 20.74 3.39
CA GLY A 314 1.83 20.76 2.65
C GLY A 314 1.32 19.39 2.16
N LEU A 315 2.21 18.42 1.93
CA LEU A 315 1.83 17.04 1.59
C LEU A 315 1.00 16.37 2.70
N GLU A 316 1.23 16.73 3.97
CA GLU A 316 0.49 16.18 5.12
C GLU A 316 -1.03 16.40 4.97
N ASP A 317 -1.44 17.58 4.53
CA ASP A 317 -2.85 17.93 4.33
C ASP A 317 -3.44 17.27 3.09
N VAL A 318 -2.64 17.08 2.04
CA VAL A 318 -3.05 16.32 0.85
C VAL A 318 -3.35 14.87 1.22
N ILE A 319 -2.47 14.23 2.02
CA ILE A 319 -2.65 12.85 2.48
C ILE A 319 -3.88 12.73 3.37
N LYS A 320 -4.07 13.65 4.33
CA LYS A 320 -5.31 13.69 5.14
C LYS A 320 -6.56 13.85 4.28
N GLY A 321 -6.49 14.65 3.21
CA GLY A 321 -7.54 14.78 2.21
C GLY A 321 -7.88 13.44 1.55
N ILE A 322 -6.86 12.72 1.07
CA ILE A 322 -7.01 11.37 0.51
C ILE A 322 -7.69 10.42 1.51
N PHE A 323 -7.27 10.43 2.78
CA PHE A 323 -7.89 9.60 3.80
C PHE A 323 -9.36 9.96 4.03
N ASN A 324 -9.72 11.24 4.06
CA ASN A 324 -11.11 11.67 4.20
C ASN A 324 -11.97 11.27 2.99
N ASP A 325 -11.37 11.21 1.81
CA ASP A 325 -12.04 10.82 0.58
C ASP A 325 -12.25 9.31 0.48
N VAL A 326 -11.23 8.51 0.83
CA VAL A 326 -11.25 7.05 0.74
C VAL A 326 -12.02 6.42 1.90
N LEU A 327 -11.86 6.93 3.12
CA LEU A 327 -12.43 6.33 4.32
C LEU A 327 -13.88 6.76 4.53
N HIS A 328 -14.65 5.85 5.10
CA HIS A 328 -16.01 6.10 5.55
C HIS A 328 -16.02 6.81 6.92
N PRO A 329 -16.96 7.73 7.21
CA PRO A 329 -17.01 8.43 8.50
C PRO A 329 -17.08 7.47 9.69
N ASN A 330 -17.92 6.44 9.59
CA ASN A 330 -18.27 5.54 10.70
C ASN A 330 -17.66 4.13 10.63
N MET A 331 -16.76 3.86 9.67
CA MET A 331 -16.16 2.53 9.46
C MET A 331 -14.67 2.63 9.09
N ASN A 332 -13.90 1.58 9.37
CA ASN A 332 -12.46 1.51 9.05
C ASN A 332 -12.13 0.59 7.87
N PHE A 333 -13.14 0.17 7.10
CA PHE A 333 -12.92 -0.75 5.99
C PHE A 333 -12.26 -0.07 4.79
N VAL A 334 -11.41 -0.83 4.11
CA VAL A 334 -10.68 -0.43 2.90
C VAL A 334 -10.55 -1.63 1.95
N PRO A 335 -10.43 -1.41 0.63
CA PRO A 335 -10.23 -2.51 -0.31
C PRO A 335 -8.82 -3.11 -0.16
N LEU A 336 -8.71 -4.41 -0.43
CA LEU A 336 -7.43 -5.12 -0.45
C LEU A 336 -6.46 -4.46 -1.43
N GLY A 337 -5.18 -4.39 -1.06
CA GLY A 337 -4.11 -3.80 -1.87
C GLY A 337 -3.96 -2.28 -1.74
N LEU A 338 -5.00 -1.57 -1.31
CA LEU A 338 -4.94 -0.11 -1.23
C LEU A 338 -4.01 0.40 -0.14
N PHE A 339 -3.80 -0.38 0.93
CA PHE A 339 -2.90 -0.05 2.03
C PHE A 339 -1.85 -1.14 2.29
N GLY A 340 -1.45 -1.85 1.23
CA GLY A 340 -0.36 -2.83 1.25
C GLY A 340 -0.81 -4.24 0.89
N ARG A 341 0.13 -5.18 0.93
CA ARG A 341 -0.07 -6.55 0.42
C ARG A 341 -0.84 -7.48 1.34
N ALA A 342 -0.76 -7.23 2.64
CA ALA A 342 -1.42 -8.03 3.65
C ALA A 342 -2.93 -8.12 3.37
N PRO A 343 -3.59 -9.26 3.67
CA PRO A 343 -5.01 -9.48 3.41
C PRO A 343 -5.92 -8.75 4.41
N LYS A 344 -5.52 -7.55 4.84
CA LYS A 344 -6.27 -6.68 5.75
C LYS A 344 -7.25 -5.83 4.96
N VAL A 345 -8.51 -5.85 5.36
CA VAL A 345 -9.57 -5.00 4.83
C VAL A 345 -9.92 -3.85 5.77
N THR A 346 -9.06 -3.57 6.76
CA THR A 346 -9.18 -2.40 7.65
C THR A 346 -7.92 -1.55 7.63
N CYS A 347 -8.08 -0.28 8.00
CA CYS A 347 -6.99 0.69 8.12
C CYS A 347 -6.61 0.97 9.59
N ASP A 348 -6.67 -0.01 10.48
CA ASP A 348 -6.44 0.21 11.92
C ASP A 348 -4.99 0.66 12.22
N ASP A 349 -4.04 0.27 11.36
CA ASP A 349 -2.64 0.72 11.41
C ASP A 349 -2.51 2.25 11.17
N LEU A 350 -3.52 2.91 10.60
CA LEU A 350 -3.50 4.35 10.36
C LEU A 350 -3.35 5.14 11.68
N ALA A 351 -3.98 4.69 12.76
CA ALA A 351 -3.86 5.34 14.07
C ALA A 351 -2.43 5.27 14.64
N ARG A 352 -1.64 4.28 14.22
CA ARG A 352 -0.23 4.15 14.61
C ARG A 352 0.64 5.15 13.87
N GLU A 353 0.49 5.27 12.56
CA GLU A 353 1.33 6.17 11.76
C GLU A 353 0.84 7.63 11.82
N TRP A 354 -0.46 7.85 12.06
CA TRP A 354 -1.12 9.16 12.08
C TRP A 354 -1.95 9.38 13.37
N PRO A 355 -1.32 9.38 14.56
CA PRO A 355 -2.02 9.46 15.85
C PRO A 355 -2.84 10.74 16.04
N ASN A 356 -2.49 11.83 15.34
CA ASN A 356 -3.18 13.12 15.42
C ASN A 356 -4.25 13.32 14.34
N TYR A 357 -4.43 12.35 13.43
CA TYR A 357 -5.42 12.46 12.37
C TYR A 357 -6.84 12.36 12.93
N THR A 358 -7.61 13.42 12.74
CA THR A 358 -9.05 13.43 13.02
C THR A 358 -9.80 13.27 11.71
N ARG A 359 -10.58 12.19 11.59
CA ARG A 359 -11.38 11.90 10.41
C ARG A 359 -12.45 12.98 10.20
N LYS A 360 -12.47 13.56 9.00
CA LYS A 360 -13.47 14.51 8.49
C LYS A 360 -14.06 14.02 7.16
N ALA A 361 -14.24 12.70 7.05
CA ALA A 361 -14.81 12.09 5.87
C ALA A 361 -16.28 12.50 5.69
N GLU A 362 -16.70 12.63 4.43
CA GLU A 362 -18.08 12.97 4.05
C GLU A 362 -18.73 11.82 3.26
N PHE A 363 -20.07 11.81 3.22
CA PHE A 363 -20.85 10.93 2.34
C PHE A 363 -20.86 11.49 0.93
N LYS A 364 -20.01 10.94 0.07
CA LYS A 364 -19.90 11.36 -1.33
C LYS A 364 -19.39 10.21 -2.20
N VAL A 365 -19.49 10.42 -3.50
CA VAL A 365 -18.87 9.56 -4.51
C VAL A 365 -17.64 10.27 -5.04
N ARG A 366 -16.51 9.57 -5.11
CA ARG A 366 -15.26 10.08 -5.70
C ARG A 366 -14.60 9.00 -6.54
N ILE A 367 -13.96 9.43 -7.62
CA ILE A 367 -13.13 8.57 -8.46
C ILE A 367 -11.71 9.12 -8.54
N TRP A 368 -10.78 8.22 -8.81
CA TRP A 368 -9.39 8.50 -9.15
C TRP A 368 -9.13 7.84 -10.51
N PRO A 369 -9.30 8.60 -11.62
CA PRO A 369 -9.26 8.04 -12.96
C PRO A 369 -7.98 7.29 -13.28
N ILE A 370 -6.81 7.85 -12.94
CA ILE A 370 -5.52 7.23 -13.25
C ILE A 370 -5.38 5.90 -12.53
N SER A 371 -5.69 5.85 -11.23
CA SER A 371 -5.58 4.60 -10.47
C SER A 371 -6.69 3.58 -10.73
N GLY A 372 -7.78 3.99 -11.40
CA GLY A 372 -8.97 3.18 -11.59
C GLY A 372 -9.76 2.92 -10.29
N LEU A 373 -9.63 3.78 -9.27
CA LEU A 373 -10.32 3.62 -7.99
C LEU A 373 -11.63 4.40 -7.98
N GLY A 374 -12.72 3.76 -7.54
CA GLY A 374 -13.99 4.40 -7.23
C GLY A 374 -14.38 4.15 -5.78
N VAL A 375 -14.89 5.19 -5.12
CA VAL A 375 -15.33 5.13 -3.72
C VAL A 375 -16.73 5.71 -3.64
N PHE A 376 -17.65 4.92 -3.08
CA PHE A 376 -19.03 5.31 -2.80
C PHE A 376 -19.26 5.22 -1.29
N LYS A 377 -19.69 6.33 -0.68
CA LYS A 377 -20.00 6.40 0.75
C LYS A 377 -21.39 6.94 0.97
N SER A 378 -22.20 6.24 1.76
CA SER A 378 -23.52 6.66 2.22
C SER A 378 -23.68 6.42 3.72
N GLU A 379 -24.76 6.92 4.30
CA GLU A 379 -25.09 6.65 5.70
C GLU A 379 -25.27 5.15 5.99
N LYS A 380 -25.70 4.37 5.00
CA LYS A 380 -26.05 2.95 5.15
C LYS A 380 -24.86 2.03 4.89
N PHE A 381 -24.00 2.37 3.92
CA PHE A 381 -22.90 1.50 3.50
C PHE A 381 -21.77 2.25 2.80
N ALA A 382 -20.66 1.53 2.59
CA ALA A 382 -19.58 1.96 1.71
C ALA A 382 -19.22 0.86 0.70
N PHE A 383 -18.81 1.29 -0.49
CA PHE A 383 -18.39 0.44 -1.58
C PHE A 383 -17.13 1.00 -2.22
N TRP A 384 -16.18 0.11 -2.49
CA TRP A 384 -14.94 0.42 -3.18
C TRP A 384 -14.83 -0.46 -4.41
N LEU A 385 -14.38 0.14 -5.51
CA LEU A 385 -14.21 -0.51 -6.79
C LEU A 385 -12.81 -0.21 -7.32
N ARG A 386 -12.16 -1.21 -7.90
CA ARG A 386 -10.98 -1.03 -8.73
C ARG A 386 -11.24 -1.57 -10.13
N VAL A 387 -11.14 -0.69 -11.12
CA VAL A 387 -11.08 -1.09 -12.54
C VAL A 387 -9.63 -1.23 -12.96
N GLN A 388 -9.34 -2.14 -13.89
CA GLN A 388 -7.96 -2.42 -14.28
C GLN A 388 -7.45 -1.36 -15.26
N ARG A 389 -6.16 -1.00 -15.18
CA ARG A 389 -5.57 0.06 -16.00
C ARG A 389 -4.35 -0.46 -16.73
N ASN A 390 -4.18 -0.07 -17.99
CA ASN A 390 -2.95 -0.33 -18.70
C ASN A 390 -1.79 0.36 -17.98
N HIS A 391 -0.64 -0.31 -17.93
CA HIS A 391 0.58 0.18 -17.27
C HIS A 391 0.48 0.35 -15.74
N ILE A 392 -0.59 -0.15 -15.11
CA ILE A 392 -0.72 -0.23 -13.66
C ILE A 392 -0.93 -1.69 -13.29
N VAL A 393 -0.10 -2.17 -12.37
CA VAL A 393 -0.13 -3.53 -11.87
C VAL A 393 -1.47 -3.83 -11.21
N ALA A 394 -2.10 -4.92 -11.63
CA ALA A 394 -3.39 -5.37 -11.11
C ALA A 394 -3.25 -5.98 -9.70
N TYR A 395 -2.15 -6.69 -9.45
CA TYR A 395 -1.85 -7.32 -8.17
C TYR A 395 -0.34 -7.39 -7.90
N GLU A 396 0.07 -7.14 -6.65
CA GLU A 396 1.44 -7.34 -6.20
C GLU A 396 1.46 -8.37 -5.07
N SER A 397 2.36 -9.34 -5.16
CA SER A 397 2.55 -10.39 -4.15
C SER A 397 3.93 -10.36 -3.52
N ASP A 398 4.04 -10.97 -2.35
CA ASP A 398 5.29 -11.34 -1.69
C ASP A 398 5.25 -12.82 -1.26
N TYR A 399 6.28 -13.30 -0.55
CA TYR A 399 6.36 -14.69 -0.10
C TYR A 399 5.28 -15.11 0.90
N GLU A 400 4.66 -14.17 1.61
CA GLU A 400 3.61 -14.42 2.62
C GLU A 400 2.21 -14.19 2.06
N ASN A 401 2.08 -13.26 1.10
CA ASN A 401 0.81 -12.73 0.60
C ASN A 401 0.76 -12.86 -0.93
N PHE A 402 0.51 -14.07 -1.42
CA PHE A 402 0.50 -14.38 -2.86
C PHE A 402 -0.84 -14.98 -3.36
N GLU A 403 -1.82 -15.21 -2.47
CA GLU A 403 -3.10 -15.86 -2.79
C GLU A 403 -4.29 -14.90 -2.97
N TYR A 404 -4.07 -13.58 -2.96
CA TYR A 404 -5.13 -12.59 -2.74
C TYR A 404 -5.53 -11.77 -3.99
N ALA A 405 -5.01 -12.12 -5.18
CA ALA A 405 -5.23 -11.37 -6.43
C ALA A 405 -6.70 -11.10 -6.74
N ALA A 406 -7.56 -12.12 -6.61
CA ALA A 406 -8.99 -11.98 -6.88
C ALA A 406 -9.67 -10.94 -5.96
N GLY A 407 -9.17 -10.78 -4.73
CA GLY A 407 -9.67 -9.77 -3.80
C GLY A 407 -9.34 -8.34 -4.20
N TRP A 408 -8.20 -8.13 -4.85
CA TRP A 408 -7.77 -6.82 -5.34
C TRP A 408 -8.50 -6.42 -6.62
N ILE A 409 -8.79 -7.41 -7.48
CA ILE A 409 -9.25 -7.20 -8.85
C ILE A 409 -10.79 -7.27 -8.93
N GLN A 410 -11.43 -8.16 -8.18
CA GLN A 410 -12.81 -8.61 -8.44
C GLN A 410 -13.79 -8.44 -7.29
N MET A 411 -13.34 -8.21 -6.06
CA MET A 411 -14.26 -8.10 -4.93
C MET A 411 -15.25 -6.93 -5.11
N ARG A 412 -16.56 -7.21 -4.98
CA ARG A 412 -17.68 -6.26 -5.09
C ARG A 412 -18.49 -6.22 -3.80
N LYS A 413 -17.81 -5.97 -2.68
CA LYS A 413 -18.40 -6.04 -1.35
C LYS A 413 -19.03 -4.71 -0.91
N LEU A 414 -20.27 -4.78 -0.42
CA LEU A 414 -20.95 -3.68 0.26
C LEU A 414 -20.75 -3.79 1.77
N TYR A 415 -19.95 -2.90 2.34
CA TYR A 415 -19.75 -2.85 3.79
C TYR A 415 -20.85 -2.00 4.43
N GLN A 416 -21.76 -2.62 5.17
CA GLN A 416 -22.85 -1.93 5.84
C GLN A 416 -22.43 -1.37 7.19
N VAL A 417 -22.83 -0.13 7.46
CA VAL A 417 -22.55 0.56 8.73
C VAL A 417 -23.19 -0.19 9.89
N ALA A 418 -24.42 -0.70 9.71
CA ALA A 418 -25.15 -1.45 10.73
C ALA A 418 -24.53 -2.82 11.07
N GLN A 419 -23.69 -3.38 10.19
CA GLN A 419 -23.05 -4.69 10.35
C GLN A 419 -21.53 -4.58 10.55
N LYS A 420 -21.01 -3.37 10.76
CA LYS A 420 -19.56 -3.10 10.77
C LYS A 420 -18.76 -4.00 11.72
N ASP A 421 -19.34 -4.35 12.87
CA ASP A 421 -18.69 -5.16 13.90
C ASP A 421 -18.72 -6.67 13.59
N LYS A 422 -19.44 -7.10 12.54
CA LYS A 422 -19.50 -8.50 12.10
C LYS A 422 -18.49 -8.83 11.00
N TYR A 423 -17.95 -7.83 10.32
CA TYR A 423 -16.98 -8.07 9.26
C TYR A 423 -15.61 -8.42 9.85
N LYS A 424 -14.95 -9.38 9.22
CA LYS A 424 -13.57 -9.72 9.55
C LYS A 424 -12.63 -8.60 9.10
N THR A 425 -11.60 -8.34 9.88
CA THR A 425 -10.57 -7.34 9.56
C THR A 425 -9.50 -7.89 8.61
N THR A 426 -9.36 -9.21 8.56
CA THR A 426 -8.42 -9.93 7.70
C THR A 426 -9.18 -11.06 6.98
N LEU A 427 -8.87 -11.31 5.71
CA LEU A 427 -9.48 -12.37 4.91
C LEU A 427 -8.47 -13.45 4.53
N THR A 428 -8.69 -14.67 4.99
CA THR A 428 -7.98 -15.85 4.47
C THR A 428 -8.41 -16.13 3.02
N ARG A 429 -7.61 -16.91 2.28
CA ARG A 429 -7.97 -17.37 0.92
C ARG A 429 -9.36 -18.03 0.88
N LYS A 430 -9.68 -18.86 1.87
CA LYS A 430 -10.99 -19.53 1.94
C LYS A 430 -12.12 -18.53 2.04
N GLU A 431 -12.00 -17.56 2.94
CA GLU A 431 -13.01 -16.51 3.14
C GLU A 431 -13.12 -15.57 1.95
N LEU A 432 -12.01 -15.32 1.25
CA LEU A 432 -11.98 -14.48 0.06
C LEU A 432 -12.85 -15.05 -1.06
N ARG A 433 -12.80 -16.38 -1.28
CA ARG A 433 -13.60 -17.06 -2.30
C ARG A 433 -15.11 -16.95 -2.09
N ASP A 434 -15.53 -16.61 -0.87
CA ASP A 434 -16.94 -16.42 -0.53
C ASP A 434 -17.36 -14.95 -0.53
N GLN A 435 -16.48 -14.03 -0.95
CA GLN A 435 -16.84 -12.62 -1.14
C GLN A 435 -17.54 -12.38 -2.48
N PRO A 436 -18.52 -11.47 -2.54
CA PRO A 436 -19.21 -11.12 -3.79
C PRO A 436 -18.23 -10.57 -4.83
N GLY A 437 -18.48 -10.90 -6.10
CA GLY A 437 -17.64 -10.55 -7.26
C GLY A 437 -16.44 -11.47 -7.49
N VAL A 438 -16.00 -12.24 -6.49
CA VAL A 438 -14.77 -13.05 -6.58
C VAL A 438 -14.96 -14.26 -7.50
N ILE A 439 -14.03 -14.42 -8.45
CA ILE A 439 -13.92 -15.57 -9.34
C ILE A 439 -12.76 -16.45 -8.86
N SER A 440 -13.00 -17.75 -8.72
CA SER A 440 -11.98 -18.73 -8.31
C SER A 440 -12.14 -20.03 -9.05
N TYR A 441 -11.18 -20.95 -8.99
CA TYR A 441 -11.40 -22.31 -9.45
C TYR A 441 -12.39 -23.03 -8.53
N ALA A 442 -13.28 -23.84 -9.10
CA ALA A 442 -14.30 -24.58 -8.34
C ALA A 442 -13.66 -25.65 -7.44
N ASP A 443 -12.63 -26.32 -7.94
CA ASP A 443 -11.81 -27.32 -7.26
C ASP A 443 -10.67 -26.66 -6.44
N GLU A 444 -10.73 -26.76 -5.12
CA GLU A 444 -9.80 -26.05 -4.22
C GLU A 444 -8.34 -26.53 -4.32
N LYS A 445 -8.15 -27.75 -4.85
CA LYS A 445 -6.91 -28.53 -4.70
C LYS A 445 -5.74 -28.03 -5.56
N ASP A 446 -6.02 -27.41 -6.71
CA ASP A 446 -4.99 -27.20 -7.75
C ASP A 446 -4.84 -25.73 -8.19
N ALA A 447 -5.25 -24.76 -7.38
CA ALA A 447 -4.91 -23.37 -7.67
C ALA A 447 -3.42 -23.18 -7.37
N ASP A 448 -2.56 -23.46 -8.35
CA ASP A 448 -1.11 -23.26 -8.27
C ASP A 448 -0.82 -21.77 -8.04
N PHE A 449 -0.82 -21.38 -6.77
CA PHE A 449 -0.50 -20.05 -6.30
C PHE A 449 1.01 -19.90 -6.06
N GLU A 450 1.78 -21.00 -6.04
CA GLU A 450 3.23 -20.97 -5.87
C GLU A 450 3.89 -20.17 -7.00
N ARG A 451 3.38 -20.27 -8.23
CA ARG A 451 3.81 -19.42 -9.35
C ARG A 451 3.59 -17.92 -9.13
N PHE A 452 2.75 -17.52 -8.16
CA PHE A 452 2.55 -16.12 -7.79
C PHE A 452 3.60 -15.61 -6.80
N LYS A 453 4.43 -16.48 -6.22
CA LYS A 453 5.54 -16.04 -5.40
C LYS A 453 6.63 -15.37 -6.24
N PRO A 454 7.39 -14.44 -5.65
CA PRO A 454 8.62 -13.96 -6.25
C PRO A 454 9.61 -15.10 -6.51
N VAL A 455 10.36 -15.01 -7.61
CA VAL A 455 11.53 -15.87 -7.84
C VAL A 455 12.62 -15.58 -6.80
N GLU A 456 13.50 -16.55 -6.57
CA GLU A 456 14.63 -16.40 -5.64
C GLU A 456 15.42 -15.09 -5.91
N GLY A 457 15.78 -14.39 -4.83
CA GLY A 457 16.45 -13.08 -4.89
C GLY A 457 15.52 -11.88 -5.12
N LYS A 458 14.23 -12.06 -5.41
CA LYS A 458 13.23 -10.98 -5.46
C LYS A 458 12.31 -11.04 -4.25
N PHE A 459 11.92 -9.88 -3.72
CA PHE A 459 11.02 -9.83 -2.55
C PHE A 459 9.54 -9.66 -2.92
N VAL A 460 9.25 -9.14 -4.11
CA VAL A 460 7.90 -8.89 -4.60
C VAL A 460 7.77 -9.30 -6.06
N LYS A 461 6.55 -9.64 -6.47
CA LYS A 461 6.20 -9.94 -7.87
C LYS A 461 4.94 -9.17 -8.25
N ALA A 462 5.03 -8.40 -9.33
CA ALA A 462 3.91 -7.72 -9.96
C ALA A 462 3.20 -8.65 -10.95
N HIS A 463 1.87 -8.53 -11.01
CA HIS A 463 0.99 -9.27 -11.90
C HIS A 463 0.09 -8.29 -12.64
N ASP A 464 0.28 -8.23 -13.95
CA ASP A 464 -0.48 -7.35 -14.82
C ASP A 464 -1.77 -8.01 -15.29
N ALA A 465 -2.74 -7.17 -15.68
CA ALA A 465 -3.92 -7.59 -16.40
C ALA A 465 -3.88 -7.01 -17.81
N THR A 466 -4.25 -7.80 -18.81
CA THR A 466 -4.49 -7.27 -20.16
C THR A 466 -5.84 -6.55 -20.13
N VAL A 467 -5.82 -5.22 -20.24
CA VAL A 467 -7.03 -4.41 -20.20
C VAL A 467 -7.57 -4.22 -21.61
N LEU A 468 -8.81 -4.67 -21.83
CA LEU A 468 -9.51 -4.55 -23.11
C LEU A 468 -10.47 -3.34 -23.12
N LYS A 469 -11.04 -3.00 -21.96
CA LYS A 469 -11.87 -1.80 -21.76
C LYS A 469 -11.86 -1.41 -20.28
N SER A 470 -11.80 -0.13 -19.96
CA SER A 470 -11.78 0.31 -18.55
C SER A 470 -12.26 1.74 -18.36
N HIS A 471 -13.47 1.88 -17.85
CA HIS A 471 -14.14 3.15 -17.63
C HIS A 471 -14.75 3.18 -16.24
N ILE A 472 -14.67 4.35 -15.60
CA ILE A 472 -15.27 4.61 -14.30
C ILE A 472 -15.74 6.06 -14.27
N GLY A 473 -16.91 6.31 -13.72
CA GLY A 473 -17.46 7.65 -13.61
C GLY A 473 -18.46 7.77 -12.48
N HIS A 474 -18.89 9.01 -12.21
CA HIS A 474 -19.90 9.29 -11.19
C HIS A 474 -20.88 10.41 -11.56
N PHE A 475 -21.93 10.56 -10.77
CA PHE A 475 -22.81 11.72 -10.81
C PHE A 475 -22.86 12.29 -9.40
N ILE A 476 -22.38 13.52 -9.21
CA ILE A 476 -22.31 14.14 -7.88
C ILE A 476 -23.72 14.38 -7.35
N ASP A 477 -24.55 15.07 -8.12
CA ASP A 477 -25.89 15.49 -7.71
C ASP A 477 -26.82 14.30 -7.45
N LYS A 478 -26.58 13.19 -8.15
CA LYS A 478 -27.37 11.95 -8.01
C LYS A 478 -26.71 10.88 -7.14
N ARG A 479 -25.51 11.14 -6.62
CA ARG A 479 -24.66 10.18 -5.88
C ARG A 479 -24.71 8.80 -6.51
N VAL A 480 -24.09 8.68 -7.68
CA VAL A 480 -23.98 7.42 -8.41
C VAL A 480 -22.53 7.17 -8.80
N LEU A 481 -22.06 5.94 -8.65
CA LEU A 481 -20.81 5.42 -9.20
C LEU A 481 -21.14 4.39 -10.28
N TYR A 482 -20.48 4.45 -11.43
CA TYR A 482 -20.67 3.47 -12.51
C TYR A 482 -19.33 3.08 -13.14
N TRP A 483 -19.28 1.90 -13.76
CA TRP A 483 -18.08 1.42 -14.43
C TRP A 483 -18.36 0.41 -15.54
N TRP A 484 -17.36 0.25 -16.40
CA TRP A 484 -17.23 -0.85 -17.36
C TRP A 484 -15.77 -1.30 -17.40
N ASN A 485 -15.50 -2.55 -17.06
CA ASN A 485 -14.17 -3.12 -16.98
C ASN A 485 -14.14 -4.49 -17.70
N LYS A 486 -13.40 -4.57 -18.80
CA LYS A 486 -13.16 -5.79 -19.58
C LYS A 486 -11.68 -6.11 -19.59
N TYR A 487 -11.30 -7.29 -19.14
CA TYR A 487 -9.90 -7.64 -18.95
C TYR A 487 -9.64 -9.15 -19.00
N GLN A 488 -8.37 -9.49 -19.15
CA GLN A 488 -7.83 -10.85 -18.99
C GLN A 488 -6.79 -10.82 -17.88
N PHE A 489 -6.73 -11.87 -17.08
CA PHE A 489 -5.77 -11.97 -15.98
C PHE A 489 -5.09 -13.35 -16.02
N GLU A 490 -3.76 -13.35 -15.97
CA GLU A 490 -2.91 -14.54 -16.17
C GLU A 490 -3.31 -15.71 -15.25
N PHE A 491 -3.84 -15.42 -14.06
CA PHE A 491 -4.34 -16.42 -13.13
C PHE A 491 -5.34 -17.41 -13.78
N TYR A 492 -6.20 -16.93 -14.69
CA TYR A 492 -7.20 -17.73 -15.42
C TYR A 492 -6.77 -18.12 -16.85
N GLY A 493 -5.51 -17.84 -17.22
CA GLY A 493 -5.01 -18.01 -18.59
C GLY A 493 -5.32 -16.83 -19.50
N SER A 494 -4.52 -16.66 -20.56
CA SER A 494 -4.56 -15.51 -21.48
C SER A 494 -5.82 -15.42 -22.33
N ASN A 495 -6.63 -16.47 -22.39
CA ASN A 495 -7.84 -16.53 -23.22
C ASN A 495 -9.14 -16.35 -22.43
N THR A 496 -9.08 -16.35 -21.10
CA THR A 496 -10.25 -16.12 -20.24
C THR A 496 -10.53 -14.63 -20.17
N VAL A 497 -11.74 -14.23 -20.54
CA VAL A 497 -12.16 -12.82 -20.56
C VAL A 497 -13.24 -12.59 -19.53
N ILE A 498 -13.06 -11.53 -18.74
CA ILE A 498 -14.03 -11.06 -17.76
C ILE A 498 -14.50 -9.68 -18.23
N ASP A 499 -15.81 -9.53 -18.46
CA ASP A 499 -16.45 -8.29 -18.87
C ASP A 499 -17.50 -7.91 -17.82
N GLU A 500 -17.26 -6.82 -17.10
CA GLU A 500 -18.12 -6.39 -15.99
C GLU A 500 -18.57 -4.95 -16.20
N CYS A 501 -19.86 -4.70 -16.01
CA CYS A 501 -20.39 -3.35 -15.88
C CYS A 501 -21.33 -3.26 -14.67
N GLY A 502 -21.36 -2.11 -14.02
CA GLY A 502 -22.18 -1.96 -12.82
C GLY A 502 -22.40 -0.53 -12.39
N VAL A 503 -23.36 -0.40 -11.49
CA VAL A 503 -23.81 0.89 -10.94
C VAL A 503 -24.06 0.73 -9.45
N CYS A 504 -23.56 1.68 -8.67
CA CYS A 504 -23.79 1.81 -7.24
C CYS A 504 -24.50 3.13 -6.95
N THR A 505 -25.56 3.05 -6.16
CA THR A 505 -26.41 4.18 -5.73
C THR A 505 -26.72 4.04 -4.24
N ASP A 506 -27.40 5.02 -3.63
CA ASP A 506 -27.81 4.91 -2.22
C ASP A 506 -28.71 3.70 -1.92
N ASN A 507 -29.35 3.09 -2.94
CA ASN A 507 -30.14 1.86 -2.76
C ASN A 507 -29.28 0.60 -2.70
N GLY A 508 -28.08 0.60 -3.28
CA GLY A 508 -27.21 -0.58 -3.32
C GLY A 508 -26.42 -0.73 -4.62
N LEU A 509 -26.23 -1.97 -5.05
CA LEU A 509 -25.36 -2.35 -6.17
C LEU A 509 -26.13 -3.19 -7.21
N VAL A 510 -25.90 -2.88 -8.49
CA VAL A 510 -26.37 -3.68 -9.62
C VAL A 510 -25.19 -3.93 -10.56
N VAL A 511 -24.98 -5.19 -10.94
CA VAL A 511 -23.84 -5.62 -11.78
C VAL A 511 -24.30 -6.62 -12.82
N SER A 512 -23.74 -6.48 -14.02
CA SER A 512 -23.76 -7.51 -15.07
C SER A 512 -22.32 -7.94 -15.35
N LEU A 513 -22.11 -9.25 -15.37
CA LEU A 513 -20.80 -9.89 -15.53
C LEU A 513 -20.90 -10.99 -16.57
N GLU A 514 -20.12 -10.88 -17.64
CA GLU A 514 -19.88 -11.96 -18.58
C GLU A 514 -18.51 -12.60 -18.30
N VAL A 515 -18.52 -13.92 -18.11
CA VAL A 515 -17.30 -14.72 -18.00
C VAL A 515 -17.21 -15.63 -19.21
N THR A 516 -16.27 -15.35 -20.10
CA THR A 516 -15.87 -16.27 -21.17
C THR A 516 -14.71 -17.10 -20.68
N ASN A 517 -14.99 -18.33 -20.23
CA ASN A 517 -14.01 -19.20 -19.61
C ASN A 517 -13.23 -20.01 -20.65
N LYS A 518 -11.91 -19.87 -20.65
CA LYS A 518 -10.97 -20.69 -21.43
C LYS A 518 -9.77 -21.08 -20.58
N SER A 519 -9.98 -21.30 -19.28
CA SER A 519 -8.92 -21.59 -18.32
C SER A 519 -8.53 -23.07 -18.28
N GLY A 520 -9.22 -23.95 -19.02
CA GLY A 520 -9.07 -25.41 -18.92
C GLY A 520 -9.78 -26.04 -17.73
N ARG A 521 -10.52 -25.25 -16.92
CA ARG A 521 -11.12 -25.67 -15.64
C ARG A 521 -12.42 -24.93 -15.39
N THR A 522 -13.29 -25.48 -14.54
CA THR A 522 -14.51 -24.79 -14.11
C THR A 522 -14.19 -23.65 -13.15
N LEU A 523 -14.68 -22.46 -13.48
CA LEU A 523 -14.62 -21.28 -12.61
C LEU A 523 -15.87 -21.19 -11.75
N ARG A 524 -15.72 -20.79 -10.49
CA ARG A 524 -16.78 -20.45 -9.56
C ARG A 524 -16.79 -18.95 -9.34
N VAL A 525 -17.93 -18.32 -9.62
CA VAL A 525 -18.22 -16.92 -9.33
C VAL A 525 -19.13 -16.86 -8.11
N ARG A 526 -18.78 -16.01 -7.13
CA ARG A 526 -19.63 -15.71 -5.98
C ARG A 526 -20.29 -14.35 -6.18
N THR A 527 -21.61 -14.26 -6.13
CA THR A 527 -22.35 -13.00 -6.34
C THR A 527 -23.06 -12.49 -5.09
N LYS A 528 -23.46 -13.39 -4.19
CA LYS A 528 -24.17 -13.02 -2.95
C LYS A 528 -23.22 -12.72 -1.80
N ASP A 529 -23.33 -11.53 -1.20
CA ASP A 529 -22.75 -11.25 0.11
C ASP A 529 -23.64 -11.85 1.21
N GLU A 530 -23.13 -12.82 1.97
CA GLU A 530 -23.89 -13.41 3.10
C GLU A 530 -24.02 -12.45 4.29
N ASN A 531 -23.20 -11.39 4.33
CA ASN A 531 -23.21 -10.41 5.42
C ASN A 531 -24.03 -9.15 5.07
N CYS A 532 -24.95 -9.26 4.11
CA CYS A 532 -25.74 -8.15 3.60
C CYS A 532 -27.01 -7.81 4.38
N GLY A 533 -27.16 -8.35 5.59
CA GLY A 533 -28.25 -7.97 6.50
C GLY A 533 -29.64 -8.09 5.85
N ASP A 534 -30.32 -6.96 5.75
CA ASP A 534 -31.69 -6.80 5.24
C ASP A 534 -31.77 -6.51 3.73
N MET A 535 -30.63 -6.48 3.02
CA MET A 535 -30.63 -6.22 1.58
C MET A 535 -31.24 -7.39 0.80
N ILE A 536 -32.03 -7.03 -0.20
CA ILE A 536 -32.66 -7.94 -1.15
C ILE A 536 -31.63 -8.32 -2.20
N PHE A 537 -31.33 -9.62 -2.27
CA PHE A 537 -30.47 -10.20 -3.31
C PHE A 537 -31.32 -10.81 -4.43
N LYS A 538 -31.01 -10.47 -5.67
CA LYS A 538 -31.51 -11.20 -6.85
C LYS A 538 -30.38 -11.45 -7.82
N CYS A 539 -30.33 -12.63 -8.39
CA CYS A 539 -29.33 -13.01 -9.39
C CYS A 539 -29.96 -13.85 -10.48
N LYS A 540 -29.53 -13.63 -11.72
CA LYS A 540 -29.90 -14.39 -12.90
C LYS A 540 -28.63 -14.82 -13.63
N VAL A 541 -28.59 -16.07 -14.07
CA VAL A 541 -27.53 -16.63 -14.89
C VAL A 541 -28.14 -17.03 -16.21
N ASN A 542 -27.70 -16.42 -17.31
CA ASN A 542 -28.25 -16.62 -18.64
C ASN A 542 -29.79 -16.48 -18.65
N GLY A 543 -30.32 -15.53 -17.87
CA GLY A 543 -31.75 -15.25 -17.72
C GLY A 543 -32.50 -16.13 -16.70
N VAL A 544 -31.88 -17.18 -16.15
CA VAL A 544 -32.50 -18.10 -15.17
C VAL A 544 -32.17 -17.66 -13.74
N GLU A 545 -33.16 -17.62 -12.84
CA GLU A 545 -32.90 -17.25 -11.43
C GLU A 545 -31.90 -18.18 -10.75
N ASN A 546 -30.98 -17.57 -10.01
CA ASN A 546 -30.03 -18.23 -9.12
C ASN A 546 -30.08 -17.52 -7.76
N LEU A 547 -30.62 -18.20 -6.75
CA LEU A 547 -30.80 -17.62 -5.41
C LEU A 547 -29.64 -17.93 -4.45
N ASP A 548 -28.82 -18.94 -4.74
CA ASP A 548 -27.69 -19.32 -3.88
C ASP A 548 -26.48 -18.37 -4.04
N GLY A 549 -26.41 -17.65 -5.16
CA GLY A 549 -25.35 -16.70 -5.49
C GLY A 549 -24.01 -17.37 -5.78
N ILE A 550 -24.02 -18.63 -6.22
CA ILE A 550 -22.85 -19.37 -6.69
C ILE A 550 -23.10 -19.76 -8.14
N VAL A 551 -22.20 -19.35 -9.03
CA VAL A 551 -22.28 -19.68 -10.46
C VAL A 551 -21.03 -20.45 -10.85
N ASN A 552 -21.22 -21.63 -11.45
CA ASN A 552 -20.14 -22.40 -12.04
C ASN A 552 -20.14 -22.18 -13.55
N VAL A 553 -18.96 -21.85 -14.10
CA VAL A 553 -18.74 -21.62 -15.52
C VAL A 553 -17.72 -22.65 -15.99
N ASP A 554 -18.19 -23.70 -16.65
CA ASP A 554 -17.31 -24.76 -17.15
C ASP A 554 -16.34 -24.24 -18.22
N ASP A 555 -15.28 -25.00 -18.46
CA ASP A 555 -14.31 -24.65 -19.49
C ASP A 555 -14.96 -24.57 -20.88
N ASN A 556 -14.50 -23.62 -21.69
CA ASN A 556 -15.07 -23.27 -23.01
C ASN A 556 -16.55 -22.88 -22.98
N LYS A 557 -17.07 -22.44 -21.82
CA LYS A 557 -18.42 -21.88 -21.69
C LYS A 557 -18.40 -20.38 -21.44
N VAL A 558 -19.53 -19.76 -21.72
CA VAL A 558 -19.84 -18.37 -21.41
C VAL A 558 -21.00 -18.36 -20.42
N ALA A 559 -20.88 -17.53 -19.38
CA ALA A 559 -21.99 -17.23 -18.49
C ALA A 559 -22.17 -15.71 -18.39
N VAL A 560 -23.40 -15.25 -18.60
CA VAL A 560 -23.85 -13.89 -18.32
C VAL A 560 -24.58 -13.91 -16.98
N ILE A 561 -24.09 -13.13 -16.03
CA ILE A 561 -24.54 -13.13 -14.64
C ILE A 561 -24.98 -11.72 -14.29
N ASP A 562 -26.28 -11.54 -14.11
CA ASP A 562 -26.87 -10.29 -13.66
C ASP A 562 -27.26 -10.42 -12.19
N TRP A 563 -26.65 -9.64 -11.30
CA TRP A 563 -27.07 -9.63 -9.90
C TRP A 563 -27.24 -8.22 -9.36
N ARG A 564 -28.05 -8.15 -8.31
CA ARG A 564 -28.29 -6.94 -7.57
C ARG A 564 -28.43 -7.24 -6.09
N GLN A 565 -28.00 -6.27 -5.30
CA GLN A 565 -28.06 -6.29 -3.86
C GLN A 565 -28.48 -4.89 -3.39
N GLU A 566 -29.73 -4.76 -2.99
CA GLU A 566 -30.43 -3.47 -2.82
C GLU A 566 -31.27 -3.45 -1.54
N PHE A 567 -31.51 -2.29 -0.92
CA PHE A 567 -32.38 -2.19 0.27
C PHE A 567 -33.86 -2.29 -0.08
N GLU A 568 -34.27 -1.81 -1.25
CA GLU A 568 -35.68 -1.75 -1.65
C GLU A 568 -35.90 -2.35 -3.04
N ASP A 569 -36.95 -3.17 -3.19
CA ASP A 569 -37.37 -3.80 -4.46
C ASP A 569 -38.50 -3.05 -5.17
N GLN A 570 -39.23 -2.17 -4.47
CA GLN A 570 -40.44 -1.51 -4.99
C GLN A 570 -40.42 0.01 -4.82
N GLY A 571 -40.40 0.71 -5.96
CA GLY A 571 -40.55 2.15 -6.07
C GLY A 571 -39.84 2.67 -7.32
N LYS A 572 -40.49 3.54 -8.10
CA LYS A 572 -39.88 4.20 -9.28
C LYS A 572 -38.68 5.09 -8.94
N ASN A 573 -38.32 5.24 -7.66
CA ASN A 573 -37.24 6.12 -7.19
C ASN A 573 -35.92 5.37 -6.91
N SER A 574 -35.87 4.04 -7.05
CA SER A 574 -34.71 3.25 -6.60
C SER A 574 -34.39 2.02 -7.46
N LYS A 575 -34.98 1.88 -8.66
CA LYS A 575 -34.68 0.77 -9.57
C LYS A 575 -33.57 1.15 -10.56
N VAL A 576 -32.41 0.52 -10.42
CA VAL A 576 -31.34 0.57 -11.44
C VAL A 576 -31.46 -0.69 -12.30
N THR A 577 -31.62 -0.53 -13.62
CA THR A 577 -31.61 -1.65 -14.58
C THR A 577 -30.40 -1.45 -15.49
N VAL A 578 -29.54 -2.45 -15.64
CA VAL A 578 -28.42 -2.40 -16.59
C VAL A 578 -28.86 -3.19 -17.81
N ASN A 579 -29.04 -2.52 -18.95
CA ASN A 579 -29.30 -3.22 -20.22
C ASN A 579 -27.95 -3.42 -20.91
N GLY A 580 -27.37 -4.60 -20.72
CA GLY A 580 -26.09 -5.03 -21.27
C GLY A 580 -26.20 -5.51 -22.71
N ASP A 581 -26.66 -4.67 -23.65
CA ASP A 581 -26.41 -4.95 -25.07
C ASP A 581 -24.93 -4.65 -25.35
N LEU A 582 -24.11 -5.71 -25.27
CA LEU A 582 -22.64 -5.77 -25.28
C LEU A 582 -21.93 -5.19 -26.52
N ASN A 583 -22.66 -4.54 -27.43
CA ASN A 583 -22.10 -3.88 -28.60
C ASN A 583 -22.10 -2.35 -28.38
N SER A 584 -21.01 -1.89 -27.76
CA SER A 584 -20.54 -0.49 -27.67
C SER A 584 -21.09 0.40 -26.54
N ASN A 585 -22.27 0.13 -25.96
CA ASN A 585 -22.92 1.08 -25.03
C ASN A 585 -23.41 0.42 -23.73
N MET A 586 -23.15 1.04 -22.58
CA MET A 586 -23.75 0.66 -21.29
C MET A 586 -24.95 1.57 -21.01
N THR A 587 -26.15 1.02 -20.80
CA THR A 587 -27.34 1.81 -20.43
C THR A 587 -27.80 1.46 -19.02
N PHE A 588 -28.07 2.48 -18.20
CA PHE A 588 -28.55 2.31 -16.83
C PHE A 588 -29.63 3.32 -16.45
N TYR A 589 -30.44 2.97 -15.46
CA TYR A 589 -31.56 3.79 -14.98
C TYR A 589 -31.26 4.35 -13.59
N ILE A 590 -31.61 5.62 -13.34
CA ILE A 590 -31.63 6.20 -11.99
C ILE A 590 -33.02 6.79 -11.78
N GLY A 591 -33.85 6.09 -11.01
CA GLY A 591 -35.27 6.42 -10.92
C GLY A 591 -35.97 6.20 -12.27
N ASN A 592 -36.56 7.26 -12.82
CA ASN A 592 -37.17 7.21 -14.17
C ASN A 592 -36.21 7.63 -15.29
N ASP A 593 -35.02 8.13 -14.95
CA ASP A 593 -34.09 8.68 -15.93
C ASP A 593 -33.21 7.58 -16.52
N ILE A 594 -32.98 7.65 -17.83
CA ILE A 594 -32.15 6.71 -18.59
C ILE A 594 -30.83 7.39 -18.91
N TYR A 595 -29.73 6.68 -18.70
CA TYR A 595 -28.37 7.11 -19.02
C TYR A 595 -27.70 6.11 -19.92
N SER A 596 -27.00 6.59 -20.94
CA SER A 596 -26.21 5.75 -21.83
C SER A 596 -24.77 6.24 -21.86
N MET A 597 -23.84 5.31 -21.61
CA MET A 597 -22.41 5.52 -21.72
C MET A 597 -21.92 5.06 -23.09
N PHE A 598 -21.23 5.97 -23.75
CA PHE A 598 -20.56 5.74 -25.02
C PHE A 598 -19.05 5.87 -24.82
N VAL A 599 -18.29 4.99 -25.46
CA VAL A 599 -16.85 4.87 -25.28
C VAL A 599 -16.13 5.31 -26.56
N ASP A 600 -15.08 6.10 -26.40
CA ASP A 600 -14.14 6.50 -27.45
C ASP A 600 -12.70 6.37 -26.94
N GLY A 601 -12.05 5.24 -27.27
CA GLY A 601 -10.74 4.88 -26.75
C GLY A 601 -10.71 4.85 -25.22
N ASP A 602 -9.81 5.63 -24.63
CA ASP A 602 -9.63 5.80 -23.18
C ASP A 602 -10.66 6.74 -22.52
N ASN A 603 -11.55 7.31 -23.33
CA ASN A 603 -12.54 8.27 -22.88
C ASN A 603 -13.95 7.68 -22.95
N HIS A 604 -14.86 8.27 -22.17
CA HIS A 604 -16.28 7.97 -22.28
C HIS A 604 -17.14 9.19 -21.97
N PHE A 605 -18.36 9.18 -22.48
CA PHE A 605 -19.34 10.23 -22.23
C PHE A 605 -20.69 9.64 -21.84
N ILE A 606 -21.47 10.43 -21.12
CA ILE A 606 -22.82 10.09 -20.69
C ILE A 606 -23.83 10.99 -21.39
N THR A 607 -24.89 10.36 -21.89
CA THR A 607 -26.06 11.02 -22.47
C THR A 607 -27.32 10.67 -21.69
N THR A 608 -28.33 11.55 -21.73
CA THR A 608 -29.67 11.26 -21.20
C THR A 608 -30.51 10.51 -22.25
N GLY A 609 -30.68 9.20 -22.10
CA GLY A 609 -31.29 8.34 -23.11
C GLY A 609 -30.36 8.08 -24.32
N LEU A 610 -30.80 7.25 -25.27
CA LEU A 610 -29.96 6.75 -26.36
C LEU A 610 -29.54 7.81 -27.42
N LEU A 611 -30.26 8.94 -27.48
CA LEU A 611 -30.05 10.02 -28.46
C LEU A 611 -30.08 11.41 -27.80
N GLY A 612 -29.97 11.49 -26.47
CA GLY A 612 -30.13 12.76 -25.77
C GLY A 612 -28.84 13.56 -25.60
N GLU A 613 -28.96 14.61 -24.81
CA GLU A 613 -27.89 15.57 -24.54
C GLU A 613 -26.70 14.90 -23.85
N THR A 614 -25.48 15.16 -24.34
CA THR A 614 -24.27 14.77 -23.63
C THR A 614 -24.09 15.67 -22.42
N ILE A 615 -24.12 15.06 -21.24
CA ILE A 615 -24.10 15.78 -19.96
C ILE A 615 -22.75 15.67 -19.25
N LEU A 616 -21.95 14.63 -19.52
CA LEU A 616 -20.66 14.40 -18.88
C LEU A 616 -19.64 13.80 -19.84
N TYR A 617 -18.37 14.18 -19.66
CA TYR A 617 -17.22 13.59 -20.32
C TYR A 617 -16.17 13.16 -19.28
N TYR A 618 -15.50 12.05 -19.55
CA TYR A 618 -14.48 11.45 -18.71
C TYR A 618 -13.27 11.02 -19.54
N SER A 619 -12.09 11.17 -18.96
CA SER A 619 -10.84 10.69 -19.52
C SER A 619 -10.04 9.97 -18.45
N SER A 620 -9.55 8.77 -18.73
CA SER A 620 -8.73 7.99 -17.79
C SER A 620 -7.37 8.62 -17.53
N THR A 621 -6.83 9.40 -18.48
CA THR A 621 -5.52 10.06 -18.40
C THR A 621 -5.59 11.56 -18.13
N MET A 622 -6.76 12.18 -18.34
CA MET A 622 -7.01 13.61 -18.14
C MET A 622 -6.00 14.54 -18.82
N LYS A 623 -5.50 14.14 -19.99
CA LYS A 623 -4.42 14.85 -20.71
C LYS A 623 -4.77 16.31 -21.05
N ASN A 624 -6.03 16.60 -21.34
CA ASN A 624 -6.46 17.91 -21.81
C ASN A 624 -7.24 18.68 -20.73
N VAL A 625 -7.12 20.02 -20.68
CA VAL A 625 -7.94 20.83 -19.74
C VAL A 625 -9.32 21.13 -20.32
N SER A 626 -9.45 21.07 -21.64
CA SER A 626 -10.70 21.17 -22.36
C SER A 626 -10.75 20.19 -23.52
N SER A 627 -11.94 19.80 -23.94
CA SER A 627 -12.16 18.93 -25.09
C SER A 627 -13.39 19.38 -25.87
N SER A 628 -13.28 19.41 -27.19
CA SER A 628 -14.41 19.58 -28.10
C SER A 628 -14.75 18.23 -28.71
N LEU A 629 -15.99 17.78 -28.52
CA LEU A 629 -16.42 16.45 -28.96
C LEU A 629 -17.68 16.55 -29.80
N GLN A 630 -17.79 15.67 -30.81
CA GLN A 630 -18.96 15.50 -31.68
C GLN A 630 -19.63 14.13 -31.47
N PRO A 631 -20.24 13.86 -30.31
CA PRO A 631 -21.18 12.77 -30.21
C PRO A 631 -22.46 13.20 -30.95
N ILE A 632 -22.60 12.76 -32.20
CA ILE A 632 -23.82 12.93 -33.02
C ILE A 632 -23.97 14.36 -33.61
N ASP A 633 -23.02 14.79 -34.45
CA ASP A 633 -23.04 16.03 -35.24
C ASP A 633 -23.19 17.37 -34.46
N VAL A 634 -23.20 17.33 -33.13
CA VAL A 634 -23.23 18.50 -32.25
C VAL A 634 -21.90 18.63 -31.53
N ASN A 635 -21.23 19.77 -31.70
CA ASN A 635 -20.00 20.10 -30.97
C ASN A 635 -20.32 20.51 -29.54
N TYR A 636 -19.86 19.73 -28.57
CA TYR A 636 -19.88 20.10 -27.15
C TYR A 636 -18.46 20.44 -26.68
N ASN A 637 -18.35 21.54 -25.95
CA ASN A 637 -17.13 21.90 -25.25
C ASN A 637 -17.23 21.46 -23.80
N PHE A 638 -16.16 20.84 -23.29
CA PHE A 638 -16.06 20.51 -21.88
C PHE A 638 -14.78 21.06 -21.28
N VAL A 639 -14.86 21.42 -20.01
CA VAL A 639 -13.73 21.88 -19.19
C VAL A 639 -13.60 21.00 -17.96
N LEU A 640 -12.37 20.59 -17.67
CA LEU A 640 -12.05 19.80 -16.48
C LEU A 640 -12.27 20.62 -15.21
N ASP A 641 -13.21 20.17 -14.39
CA ASP A 641 -13.35 20.59 -13.00
C ASP A 641 -12.30 19.88 -12.17
N THR A 642 -11.34 20.64 -11.63
CA THR A 642 -10.21 20.11 -10.85
C THR A 642 -10.59 19.65 -9.44
N GLU A 643 -11.79 19.98 -8.95
CA GLU A 643 -12.25 19.45 -7.65
C GLU A 643 -12.79 18.04 -7.79
N THR A 644 -13.49 17.79 -8.89
CA THR A 644 -14.27 16.56 -9.12
C THR A 644 -13.62 15.64 -10.14
N TYR A 645 -12.65 16.17 -10.90
CA TYR A 645 -12.00 15.53 -12.04
C TYR A 645 -12.99 15.09 -13.13
N LEU A 646 -14.08 15.87 -13.24
CA LEU A 646 -15.14 15.73 -14.23
C LEU A 646 -14.98 16.79 -15.30
N TYR A 647 -15.19 16.44 -16.56
CA TYR A 647 -15.32 17.46 -17.57
C TYR A 647 -16.77 17.91 -17.65
N LYS A 648 -17.00 19.14 -17.18
CA LYS A 648 -18.31 19.78 -17.22
C LYS A 648 -18.49 20.47 -18.56
N ARG A 649 -19.68 20.33 -19.13
CA ARG A 649 -20.03 21.02 -20.36
C ARG A 649 -20.01 22.53 -20.13
N THR A 650 -19.41 23.25 -21.06
CA THR A 650 -19.48 24.71 -21.14
C THR A 650 -20.34 25.11 -22.33
N ASN A 651 -21.17 26.13 -22.16
CA ASN A 651 -22.00 26.69 -23.22
C ASN A 651 -21.18 27.39 -24.29
#